data_AF-A0A942DI55-F1
#
_entry.id   AF-A0A942DI55-F1
#
_cell.length_a   1.000
_cell.length_b   1.000
_cell.length_c   1.000
_cell.angle_alpha   90.00
_cell.angle_beta   90.00
_cell.angle_gamma   90.00
#
_symmetry.space_group_name_H-M   'P 1'
#
loop_
_entity.id
_entity.type
_entity.pdbx_description
1 polymer ?
#
loop_
_entity_poly.entity_id
_entity_poly.type
_entity_poly.pdbx_seq_one_letter_code
_entity_poly.pdbx_strand_id
1 'polypeptide(L)'
;MTFRRRRGATLGLVAVAILIIAIIGIGAFFLIKIMGGGREVANASDAGVLNVAKNVLVKIGVQAPSEFSACAEPAGGVITLATYNRCVAQTLLVALNAEKEDTVAGRNNAKAVIAKLKTLGQDLRGYIEQQNNIKKYFDDLTAANGNRMNGNTSIDLDGYRTAFMKPGLASNVYVNSESLPIAALPLGWLSTGQITGPHGEKYLAGYVGMPIGTEQIYGVPVFPQTKCHLVSSKEFDSSKSPSADVPPNAFRTESKSLNSQAGTFGGAVACAIVGSIDKQFAAAIPGGYIEIANDPGLTVPPDWRESVLAADSIFNDQLYYGLDVAPLADGRFAFSRHPGEIQAWVNYNTSTGSDPNGHNPSLLPTLPSNDFPLEYTLRAGCTKGQYAQMSDALQIRMTHPCNNFSFGKSPDPICVAAYDCMRKVYNGLGTSGIPQTPDGYSAVEYMKANVCNALQGAIGDPGQGCFNVQPPGPTGLRAFDHNKHYSAPPQQVTFAQDGTILQLIQQATSGPCTTNVYNEIAQRCREIVPGSTDAEIRAVLSTTIPMGKNKKPEVLYISRGTNGALAISSAKPASYTEMTPDGPDPSAIQCQTVDYIASDFQVNTKASPPETTVGDTGVWDAPFLVSPQVKGHDSAHWRPSSGAGNLLGRLQFSQVLTGGGDYCAPN
;
A
#
# COMPACT_ATOMS: atom_id res chain seq x y z
N MET A 1 -108.83 45.98 39.29
CA MET A 1 -107.34 45.91 39.26
C MET A 1 -106.91 45.05 40.45
N THR A 2 -105.96 44.10 40.46
CA THR A 2 -104.56 44.14 39.98
C THR A 2 -103.93 42.71 39.89
N PHE A 3 -104.09 41.95 38.79
CA PHE A 3 -103.36 40.67 38.61
C PHE A 3 -102.26 40.67 37.52
N ARG A 4 -102.12 41.75 36.74
CA ARG A 4 -101.09 41.86 35.66
C ARG A 4 -99.67 42.17 36.14
N ARG A 5 -99.43 42.53 37.41
CA ARG A 5 -98.12 43.04 37.88
C ARG A 5 -97.09 41.99 38.32
N ARG A 6 -97.47 40.71 38.51
CA ARG A 6 -96.53 39.66 39.02
C ARG A 6 -95.75 38.88 37.95
N ARG A 7 -96.09 38.98 36.65
CA ARG A 7 -95.36 38.27 35.58
C ARG A 7 -94.07 38.96 35.10
N GLY A 8 -93.86 40.25 35.42
CA GLY A 8 -92.65 40.97 35.01
C GLY A 8 -91.41 40.64 35.85
N ALA A 9 -91.59 40.42 37.16
CA ALA A 9 -90.49 40.18 38.10
C ALA A 9 -89.77 38.84 37.85
N THR A 10 -90.52 37.77 37.55
CA THR A 10 -89.95 36.47 37.20
C THR A 10 -89.20 36.51 35.87
N LEU A 11 -89.69 37.27 34.89
CA LEU A 11 -89.04 37.44 33.58
C LEU A 11 -87.69 38.17 33.72
N GLY A 12 -87.62 39.20 34.56
CA GLY A 12 -86.37 39.89 34.90
C GLY A 12 -85.37 38.98 35.62
N LEU A 13 -85.82 38.18 36.60
CA LEU A 13 -84.94 37.23 37.31
C LEU A 13 -84.36 36.17 36.36
N VAL A 14 -85.18 35.61 35.47
CA VAL A 14 -84.73 34.61 34.47
C VAL A 14 -83.74 35.25 33.49
N ALA A 15 -83.98 36.48 33.02
CA ALA A 15 -83.03 37.18 32.15
C ALA A 15 -81.67 37.42 32.82
N VAL A 16 -81.66 37.85 34.10
CA VAL A 16 -80.42 38.02 34.87
C VAL A 16 -79.71 36.70 35.12
N ALA A 17 -80.44 35.61 35.42
CA ALA A 17 -79.86 34.28 35.59
C ALA A 17 -79.20 33.76 34.29
N ILE A 18 -79.86 33.93 33.14
CA ILE A 18 -79.30 33.58 31.82
C ILE A 18 -78.06 34.44 31.51
N LEU A 19 -78.08 35.73 31.82
CA LEU A 19 -76.94 36.62 31.65
C LEU A 19 -75.73 36.19 32.50
N ILE A 20 -75.96 35.83 33.77
CA ILE A 20 -74.90 35.34 34.67
C ILE A 20 -74.32 34.02 34.14
N ILE A 21 -75.16 33.07 33.71
CA ILE A 21 -74.71 31.81 33.11
C ILE A 21 -73.90 32.06 31.82
N ALA A 22 -74.32 33.01 30.98
CA ALA A 22 -73.58 33.38 29.77
C ALA A 22 -72.20 34.00 30.10
N ILE A 23 -72.12 34.89 31.10
CA ILE A 23 -70.86 35.48 31.57
C ILE A 23 -69.92 34.39 32.13
N ILE A 24 -70.44 33.46 32.93
CA ILE A 24 -69.66 32.32 33.46
C ILE A 24 -69.18 31.42 32.31
N GLY A 25 -70.02 31.12 31.34
CA GLY A 25 -69.66 30.32 30.16
C GLY A 25 -68.57 30.97 29.31
N ILE A 26 -68.66 32.29 29.07
CA ILE A 26 -67.63 33.08 28.39
C ILE A 26 -66.31 33.06 29.18
N GLY A 27 -66.38 33.28 30.51
CA GLY A 27 -65.20 33.22 31.38
C GLY A 27 -64.51 31.84 31.36
N ALA A 28 -65.28 30.76 31.46
CA ALA A 28 -64.78 29.39 31.37
C ALA A 28 -64.13 29.10 30.00
N PHE A 29 -64.72 29.58 28.90
CA PHE A 29 -64.16 29.43 27.55
C PHE A 29 -62.81 30.13 27.40
N PHE A 30 -62.65 31.35 27.91
CA PHE A 30 -61.35 32.04 27.93
C PHE A 30 -60.32 31.32 28.79
N LEU A 31 -60.72 30.81 29.95
CA LEU A 31 -59.83 30.05 30.86
C LEU A 31 -59.33 28.75 30.20
N ILE A 32 -60.23 28.02 29.52
CA ILE A 32 -59.90 26.84 28.71
C ILE A 32 -58.92 27.20 27.59
N LYS A 33 -59.12 28.32 26.88
CA LYS A 33 -58.19 28.77 25.83
C LYS A 33 -56.81 29.12 26.37
N ILE A 34 -56.71 29.79 27.51
CA ILE A 34 -55.43 30.14 28.14
C ILE A 34 -54.68 28.87 28.58
N MET A 35 -55.36 27.94 29.26
CA MET A 35 -54.73 26.68 29.70
C MET A 35 -54.39 25.76 28.52
N GLY A 36 -55.23 25.70 27.50
CA GLY A 36 -55.02 24.92 26.29
C GLY A 36 -53.88 25.47 25.45
N GLY A 37 -53.84 26.79 25.22
CA GLY A 37 -52.74 27.46 24.53
C GLY A 37 -51.39 27.28 25.23
N GLY A 38 -51.36 27.22 26.57
CA GLY A 38 -50.13 26.88 27.31
C GLY A 38 -49.59 25.47 26.97
N ARG A 39 -50.48 24.48 26.77
CA ARG A 39 -50.10 23.13 26.35
C ARG A 39 -49.67 23.08 24.88
N GLU A 40 -50.32 23.84 24.00
CA GLU A 40 -49.91 23.96 22.59
C GLU A 40 -48.50 24.55 22.48
N VAL A 41 -48.20 25.63 23.22
CA VAL A 41 -46.84 26.20 23.29
C VAL A 41 -45.84 25.15 23.77
N ALA A 42 -46.09 24.48 24.91
CA ALA A 42 -45.17 23.48 25.45
C ALA A 42 -44.88 22.34 24.44
N ASN A 43 -45.92 21.77 23.83
CA ASN A 43 -45.77 20.70 22.82
C ASN A 43 -44.99 21.17 21.59
N ALA A 44 -45.22 22.41 21.13
CA ALA A 44 -44.50 22.98 20.00
C ALA A 44 -43.02 23.23 20.36
N SER A 45 -42.70 23.67 21.57
CA SER A 45 -41.33 23.89 22.05
C SER A 45 -40.55 22.58 22.19
N ASP A 46 -41.19 21.55 22.77
CA ASP A 46 -40.64 20.21 22.88
C ASP A 46 -40.31 19.63 21.49
N ALA A 47 -41.24 19.75 20.54
CA ALA A 47 -41.00 19.35 19.16
C ALA A 47 -39.85 20.16 18.53
N GLY A 48 -39.85 21.49 18.69
CA GLY A 48 -38.83 22.38 18.15
C GLY A 48 -37.41 22.02 18.63
N VAL A 49 -37.22 21.84 19.94
CA VAL A 49 -35.89 21.50 20.51
C VAL A 49 -35.46 20.08 20.14
N LEU A 50 -36.39 19.12 20.02
CA LEU A 50 -36.09 17.78 19.48
C LEU A 50 -35.64 17.85 18.02
N ASN A 51 -36.25 18.73 17.21
CA ASN A 51 -35.83 18.91 15.81
C ASN A 51 -34.46 19.59 15.73
N VAL A 52 -34.15 20.56 16.61
CA VAL A 52 -32.79 21.10 16.74
C VAL A 52 -31.81 19.98 17.06
N ALA A 53 -32.05 19.17 18.09
CA ALA A 53 -31.17 18.05 18.45
C ALA A 53 -30.95 17.06 17.28
N LYS A 54 -32.01 16.73 16.55
CA LYS A 54 -31.95 15.86 15.36
C LYS A 54 -31.13 16.47 14.21
N ASN A 55 -31.28 17.77 13.93
CA ASN A 55 -30.58 18.41 12.81
C ASN A 55 -29.13 18.78 13.15
N VAL A 56 -28.82 19.14 14.41
CA VAL A 56 -27.43 19.41 14.84
C VAL A 56 -26.55 18.16 14.69
N LEU A 57 -27.10 16.96 14.89
CA LEU A 57 -26.36 15.71 14.74
C LEU A 57 -25.77 15.52 13.32
N VAL A 58 -26.46 15.96 12.26
CA VAL A 58 -26.15 15.59 10.86
C VAL A 58 -26.14 16.73 9.83
N LYS A 59 -26.59 17.95 10.16
CA LYS A 59 -26.61 19.10 9.23
C LYS A 59 -25.77 20.28 9.68
N ILE A 60 -25.57 20.46 10.98
CA ILE A 60 -24.66 21.48 11.51
C ILE A 60 -23.27 20.86 11.57
N GLY A 61 -22.34 21.47 10.85
CA GLY A 61 -20.97 20.99 10.74
C GLY A 61 -20.03 22.05 10.21
N VAL A 62 -18.73 21.78 10.37
CA VAL A 62 -17.62 22.64 9.96
C VAL A 62 -16.76 21.91 8.93
N GLN A 63 -16.06 22.64 8.06
CA GLN A 63 -15.27 22.02 6.99
C GLN A 63 -14.17 21.13 7.59
N ALA A 64 -14.03 19.89 7.09
CA ALA A 64 -13.00 18.99 7.58
C ALA A 64 -11.58 19.51 7.25
N PRO A 65 -10.67 19.63 8.24
CA PRO A 65 -9.24 19.76 7.98
C PRO A 65 -8.72 18.58 7.16
N SER A 66 -7.65 18.77 6.38
CA SER A 66 -7.08 17.72 5.50
C SER A 66 -6.85 16.38 6.22
N GLU A 67 -6.32 16.46 7.45
CA GLU A 67 -6.10 15.34 8.39
C GLU A 67 -7.35 14.47 8.60
N PHE A 68 -8.52 15.10 8.70
CA PHE A 68 -9.80 14.49 9.06
C PHE A 68 -10.78 14.45 7.88
N SER A 69 -10.31 14.71 6.66
CA SER A 69 -11.13 14.69 5.45
C SER A 69 -11.91 13.37 5.28
N ALA A 70 -11.29 12.23 5.60
CA ALA A 70 -11.91 10.91 5.55
C ALA A 70 -12.85 10.59 6.75
N CYS A 71 -12.89 11.43 7.78
CA CYS A 71 -13.86 11.32 8.89
C CYS A 71 -15.23 11.91 8.54
N ALA A 72 -15.30 12.82 7.57
CA ALA A 72 -16.55 13.41 7.09
C ALA A 72 -17.44 12.37 6.38
N GLU A 73 -18.75 12.67 6.29
CA GLU A 73 -19.72 11.91 5.49
C GLU A 73 -20.55 12.84 4.59
N PRO A 74 -20.36 12.80 3.25
CA PRO A 74 -19.32 12.07 2.52
C PRO A 74 -17.91 12.57 2.84
N ALA A 75 -16.89 11.77 2.50
CA ALA A 75 -15.49 12.15 2.69
C ALA A 75 -15.16 13.47 1.97
N GLY A 76 -14.33 14.31 2.59
CA GLY A 76 -14.03 15.68 2.16
C GLY A 76 -15.12 16.72 2.47
N GLY A 77 -16.29 16.29 2.98
CA GLY A 77 -17.38 17.16 3.40
C GLY A 77 -17.17 17.80 4.77
N VAL A 78 -18.27 18.05 5.47
CA VAL A 78 -18.28 18.67 6.81
C VAL A 78 -18.19 17.63 7.93
N ILE A 79 -17.53 18.00 9.02
CA ILE A 79 -17.59 17.30 10.30
C ILE A 79 -18.79 17.80 11.08
N THR A 80 -19.72 16.90 11.40
CA THR A 80 -20.91 17.17 12.23
C THR A 80 -20.73 16.52 13.61
N LEU A 81 -21.68 16.70 14.51
CA LEU A 81 -21.62 16.03 15.81
C LEU A 81 -21.63 14.49 15.70
N ALA A 82 -22.23 13.93 14.65
CA ALA A 82 -22.17 12.49 14.37
C ALA A 82 -20.76 12.02 13.97
N THR A 83 -20.02 12.81 13.18
CA THR A 83 -18.70 12.40 12.67
C THR A 83 -17.52 12.91 13.50
N TYR A 84 -17.72 13.89 14.39
CA TYR A 84 -16.67 14.42 15.28
C TYR A 84 -15.91 13.34 16.05
N ASN A 85 -16.63 12.35 16.61
CA ASN A 85 -15.99 11.26 17.35
C ASN A 85 -15.09 10.37 16.48
N ARG A 86 -15.31 10.30 15.16
CA ARG A 86 -14.38 9.61 14.23
C ARG A 86 -13.03 10.31 14.21
N CYS A 87 -13.01 11.65 14.23
CA CYS A 87 -11.79 12.45 14.35
C CYS A 87 -11.10 12.24 15.71
N VAL A 88 -11.88 12.17 16.80
CA VAL A 88 -11.35 11.85 18.15
C VAL A 88 -10.68 10.47 18.15
N ALA A 89 -11.30 9.46 17.55
CA ALA A 89 -10.76 8.11 17.48
C ALA A 89 -9.54 7.98 16.57
N GLN A 90 -9.52 8.65 15.42
CA GLN A 90 -8.32 8.76 14.57
C GLN A 90 -7.17 9.42 15.37
N THR A 91 -7.44 10.52 16.07
CA THR A 91 -6.43 11.20 16.91
C THR A 91 -5.93 10.30 18.05
N LEU A 92 -6.81 9.51 18.65
CA LEU A 92 -6.45 8.52 19.67
C LEU A 92 -5.53 7.44 19.10
N LEU A 93 -5.85 6.86 17.94
CA LEU A 93 -4.98 5.86 17.29
C LEU A 93 -3.62 6.47 16.93
N VAL A 94 -3.60 7.70 16.37
CA VAL A 94 -2.34 8.39 16.05
C VAL A 94 -1.46 8.60 17.28
N ALA A 95 -2.07 8.97 18.40
CA ALA A 95 -1.39 9.13 19.68
C ALA A 95 -0.83 7.81 20.23
N LEU A 96 -1.62 6.74 20.21
CA LEU A 96 -1.21 5.43 20.71
C LEU A 96 -0.12 4.80 19.83
N ASN A 97 -0.14 5.07 18.52
CA ASN A 97 0.95 4.73 17.62
C ASN A 97 2.22 5.51 17.98
N ALA A 98 2.13 6.83 18.15
CA ALA A 98 3.29 7.65 18.57
C ALA A 98 3.86 7.26 19.96
N GLU A 99 3.03 6.70 20.85
CA GLU A 99 3.45 6.11 22.11
C GLU A 99 4.16 4.76 21.91
N LYS A 100 3.58 3.85 21.10
CA LYS A 100 4.18 2.55 20.74
C LYS A 100 5.56 2.71 20.08
N GLU A 101 5.69 3.65 19.16
CA GLU A 101 6.94 3.88 18.41
C GLU A 101 8.01 4.65 19.20
N ASP A 102 7.65 5.26 20.34
CA ASP A 102 8.51 6.04 21.26
C ASP A 102 9.41 7.13 20.64
N THR A 103 9.10 7.62 19.43
CA THR A 103 9.93 8.64 18.77
C THR A 103 9.55 10.08 19.14
N VAL A 104 10.54 10.97 19.12
CA VAL A 104 10.32 12.42 19.28
C VAL A 104 9.48 12.98 18.12
N ALA A 105 9.71 12.50 16.89
CA ALA A 105 8.95 12.91 15.70
C ALA A 105 7.47 12.50 15.82
N GLY A 106 7.20 11.24 16.15
CA GLY A 106 5.84 10.73 16.37
C GLY A 106 5.09 11.50 17.45
N ARG A 107 5.72 11.75 18.60
CA ARG A 107 5.12 12.57 19.67
C ARG A 107 4.78 14.00 19.22
N ASN A 108 5.63 14.63 18.43
CA ASN A 108 5.39 15.99 17.93
C ASN A 108 4.26 16.01 16.89
N ASN A 109 4.24 15.02 15.99
CA ASN A 109 3.19 14.88 14.99
C ASN A 109 1.82 14.57 15.62
N ALA A 110 1.76 13.67 16.60
CA ALA A 110 0.55 13.40 17.37
C ALA A 110 0.02 14.65 18.08
N LYS A 111 0.90 15.47 18.70
CA LYS A 111 0.51 16.77 19.28
C LYS A 111 -0.08 17.73 18.24
N ALA A 112 0.46 17.76 17.02
CA ALA A 112 -0.10 18.58 15.94
C ALA A 112 -1.50 18.10 15.51
N VAL A 113 -1.75 16.78 15.46
CA VAL A 113 -3.08 16.21 15.19
C VAL A 113 -4.07 16.53 16.33
N ILE A 114 -3.63 16.44 17.59
CA ILE A 114 -4.45 16.85 18.76
C ILE A 114 -4.82 18.33 18.69
N ALA A 115 -3.89 19.22 18.32
CA ALA A 115 -4.17 20.64 18.14
C ALA A 115 -5.24 20.87 17.05
N LYS A 116 -5.14 20.19 15.90
CA LYS A 116 -6.17 20.23 14.84
C LYS A 116 -7.53 19.75 15.34
N LEU A 117 -7.58 18.69 16.15
CA LEU A 117 -8.82 18.19 16.75
C LEU A 117 -9.45 19.20 17.70
N LYS A 118 -8.63 19.87 18.52
CA LYS A 118 -9.10 20.92 19.44
C LYS A 118 -9.70 22.11 18.69
N THR A 119 -9.02 22.64 17.68
CA THR A 119 -9.58 23.71 16.82
C THR A 119 -10.88 23.26 16.16
N LEU A 120 -10.93 22.05 15.59
CA LEU A 120 -12.15 21.48 15.00
C LEU A 120 -13.32 21.42 15.99
N GLY A 121 -13.05 21.06 17.25
CA GLY A 121 -14.05 21.03 18.32
C GLY A 121 -14.50 22.41 18.78
N GLN A 122 -13.59 23.39 18.86
CA GLN A 122 -13.89 24.80 19.12
C GLN A 122 -14.77 25.41 18.01
N ASP A 123 -14.44 25.15 16.74
CA ASP A 123 -15.18 25.66 15.59
C ASP A 123 -16.59 25.06 15.54
N LEU A 124 -16.70 23.73 15.70
CA LEU A 124 -17.99 23.03 15.72
C LEU A 124 -18.85 23.49 16.90
N ARG A 125 -18.25 23.67 18.08
CA ARG A 125 -18.90 24.28 19.24
C ARG A 125 -19.44 25.67 18.92
N GLY A 126 -18.60 26.57 18.42
CA GLY A 126 -18.97 27.95 18.11
C GLY A 126 -20.09 28.02 17.08
N TYR A 127 -20.12 27.10 16.12
CA TYR A 127 -21.19 27.02 15.13
C TYR A 127 -22.52 26.47 15.69
N ILE A 128 -22.46 25.56 16.66
CA ILE A 128 -23.62 24.98 17.38
C ILE A 128 -24.22 25.95 18.42
N GLU A 129 -23.38 26.72 19.12
CA GLU A 129 -23.81 27.67 20.17
C GLU A 129 -24.49 28.93 19.60
N GLN A 130 -24.39 29.17 18.29
CA GLN A 130 -25.05 30.29 17.61
C GLN A 130 -26.54 30.01 17.32
N GLN A 131 -27.43 30.72 18.06
CA GLN A 131 -28.89 30.65 17.90
C GLN A 131 -29.37 30.84 16.44
N ASN A 132 -28.72 31.69 15.65
CA ASN A 132 -29.13 31.95 14.26
C ASN A 132 -29.00 30.71 13.36
N ASN A 133 -28.02 29.83 13.62
CA ASN A 133 -27.78 28.63 12.82
C ASN A 133 -28.82 27.54 13.10
N ILE A 134 -29.37 27.51 14.32
CA ILE A 134 -30.36 26.51 14.74
C ILE A 134 -31.82 26.99 14.64
N LYS A 135 -32.09 28.31 14.63
CA LYS A 135 -33.45 28.87 14.68
C LYS A 135 -34.37 28.28 13.62
N LYS A 136 -33.89 28.16 12.37
CA LYS A 136 -34.65 27.56 11.28
C LYS A 136 -35.17 26.17 11.62
N TYR A 137 -34.34 25.29 12.18
CA TYR A 137 -34.76 23.92 12.52
C TYR A 137 -35.78 23.87 13.66
N PHE A 138 -35.77 24.85 14.56
CA PHE A 138 -36.84 25.01 15.53
C PHE A 138 -38.13 25.46 14.83
N ASP A 139 -38.07 26.60 14.13
CA ASP A 139 -39.21 27.21 13.43
C ASP A 139 -39.92 26.24 12.46
N ASP A 140 -39.14 25.45 11.70
CA ASP A 140 -39.62 24.45 10.72
C ASP A 140 -40.64 23.45 11.33
N LEU A 141 -40.51 23.12 12.63
CA LEU A 141 -41.42 22.18 13.31
C LEU A 141 -42.39 22.87 14.28
N THR A 142 -42.07 24.06 14.80
CA THR A 142 -43.02 24.79 15.65
C THR A 142 -44.14 25.45 14.85
N ALA A 143 -43.88 25.89 13.61
CA ALA A 143 -44.91 26.38 12.70
C ALA A 143 -45.88 25.28 12.23
N ALA A 144 -45.45 24.01 12.24
CA ALA A 144 -46.31 22.87 11.95
C ALA A 144 -47.25 22.52 13.14
N ASN A 145 -46.77 22.68 14.37
CA ASN A 145 -47.52 22.45 15.61
C ASN A 145 -48.31 23.71 16.02
N GLY A 146 -49.23 24.13 15.14
CA GLY A 146 -49.89 25.44 15.21
C GLY A 146 -50.59 25.75 16.55
N ASN A 147 -50.26 26.92 17.12
CA ASN A 147 -50.70 27.42 18.42
C ASN A 147 -52.09 28.10 18.39
N ARG A 148 -53.07 27.37 17.85
CA ARG A 148 -54.41 27.86 17.49
C ARG A 148 -55.21 28.42 18.67
N MET A 149 -55.06 27.90 19.88
CA MET A 149 -55.77 28.39 21.06
C MET A 149 -55.26 29.76 21.55
N ASN A 150 -53.99 30.10 21.29
CA ASN A 150 -53.46 31.46 21.48
C ASN A 150 -53.72 32.40 20.28
N GLY A 151 -54.21 31.85 19.16
CA GLY A 151 -54.50 32.60 17.92
C GLY A 151 -53.28 32.88 17.03
N ASN A 152 -52.16 32.19 17.26
CA ASN A 152 -50.94 32.29 16.45
C ASN A 152 -50.65 30.97 15.71
N THR A 153 -49.86 31.03 14.64
CA THR A 153 -49.43 29.85 13.87
C THR A 153 -48.06 29.30 14.28
N SER A 154 -47.23 30.10 14.96
CA SER A 154 -45.88 29.74 15.40
C SER A 154 -45.58 30.27 16.80
N ILE A 155 -44.46 29.83 17.36
CA ILE A 155 -43.87 30.35 18.60
C ILE A 155 -42.44 30.82 18.30
N ASP A 156 -41.99 31.87 18.97
CA ASP A 156 -40.62 32.37 18.84
C ASP A 156 -39.67 31.59 19.74
N LEU A 157 -38.50 31.24 19.19
CA LEU A 157 -37.36 30.73 19.95
C LEU A 157 -36.71 31.87 20.75
N ASP A 158 -36.52 31.64 22.04
CA ASP A 158 -35.85 32.54 22.97
C ASP A 158 -34.85 31.76 23.86
N GLY A 159 -33.99 32.47 24.59
CA GLY A 159 -33.15 31.88 25.66
C GLY A 159 -32.34 30.63 25.28
N TYR A 160 -31.85 30.54 24.04
CA TYR A 160 -31.13 29.34 23.57
C TYR A 160 -29.86 29.09 24.39
N ARG A 161 -29.68 27.83 24.80
CA ARG A 161 -28.54 27.37 25.58
C ARG A 161 -28.11 25.96 25.16
N THR A 162 -26.85 25.66 25.41
CA THR A 162 -26.22 24.36 25.17
C THR A 162 -25.75 23.73 26.48
N ALA A 163 -25.59 22.40 26.49
CA ALA A 163 -25.17 21.63 27.65
C ALA A 163 -24.29 20.41 27.29
N PHE A 164 -23.57 19.93 28.29
CA PHE A 164 -22.57 18.85 28.21
C PHE A 164 -23.02 17.66 29.06
N MET A 165 -24.10 17.01 28.62
CA MET A 165 -24.82 16.03 29.42
C MET A 165 -24.20 14.63 29.33
N LYS A 166 -24.40 13.86 30.41
CA LYS A 166 -24.08 12.42 30.52
C LYS A 166 -22.60 12.04 30.28
N PRO A 167 -21.62 12.63 31.01
CA PRO A 167 -20.23 12.18 30.94
C PRO A 167 -20.09 10.69 31.30
N GLY A 168 -19.16 9.98 30.66
CA GLY A 168 -18.91 8.56 30.86
C GLY A 168 -19.82 7.61 30.06
N LEU A 169 -20.91 8.11 29.48
CA LEU A 169 -21.77 7.31 28.59
C LEU A 169 -21.22 7.25 27.16
N ALA A 170 -21.80 6.38 26.34
CA ALA A 170 -21.30 6.05 25.02
C ALA A 170 -21.28 7.25 24.06
N SER A 171 -20.09 7.51 23.49
CA SER A 171 -19.98 8.08 22.15
C SER A 171 -20.54 7.11 21.11
N ASN A 172 -20.47 7.45 19.82
CA ASN A 172 -20.81 6.54 18.73
C ASN A 172 -19.60 5.86 18.07
N VAL A 173 -18.42 5.88 18.71
CA VAL A 173 -17.26 5.13 18.22
C VAL A 173 -16.95 3.95 19.13
N TYR A 174 -16.99 2.73 18.58
CA TYR A 174 -16.62 1.51 19.26
C TYR A 174 -15.19 1.09 18.94
N VAL A 175 -14.54 0.42 19.89
CA VAL A 175 -13.12 0.05 19.80
C VAL A 175 -13.02 -1.46 19.56
N ASN A 176 -12.57 -1.85 18.36
CA ASN A 176 -12.14 -3.22 18.10
C ASN A 176 -10.73 -3.40 18.69
N SER A 177 -10.52 -4.46 19.49
CA SER A 177 -9.20 -4.78 20.06
C SER A 177 -8.14 -5.08 18.99
N GLU A 178 -8.53 -5.60 17.83
CA GLU A 178 -7.61 -5.91 16.72
C GLU A 178 -7.13 -4.67 15.97
N SER A 179 -7.79 -3.51 16.13
CA SER A 179 -7.35 -2.23 15.55
C SER A 179 -6.65 -1.33 16.58
N LEU A 180 -6.35 -1.84 17.78
CA LEU A 180 -5.55 -1.11 18.77
C LEU A 180 -4.06 -1.45 18.64
N PRO A 181 -3.17 -0.45 18.59
CA PRO A 181 -1.72 -0.67 18.54
C PRO A 181 -1.12 -1.11 19.90
N ILE A 182 -1.91 -1.04 20.98
CA ILE A 182 -1.54 -1.47 22.34
C ILE A 182 -2.55 -2.51 22.85
N ALA A 183 -2.11 -3.38 23.77
CA ALA A 183 -2.88 -4.54 24.22
C ALA A 183 -4.29 -4.23 24.77
N ALA A 184 -4.49 -3.07 25.38
CA ALA A 184 -5.81 -2.58 25.80
C ALA A 184 -5.79 -1.07 26.06
N LEU A 185 -6.94 -0.40 25.87
CA LEU A 185 -7.14 0.96 26.40
C LEU A 185 -7.36 0.92 27.93
N PRO A 186 -6.96 1.98 28.68
CA PRO A 186 -7.35 2.15 30.07
C PRO A 186 -8.87 2.05 30.27
N LEU A 187 -9.31 1.31 31.30
CA LEU A 187 -10.73 1.04 31.56
C LEU A 187 -11.60 2.29 31.69
N GLY A 188 -11.04 3.41 32.14
CA GLY A 188 -11.74 4.70 32.27
C GLY A 188 -12.04 5.40 30.94
N TRP A 189 -11.46 4.98 29.81
CA TRP A 189 -11.67 5.60 28.49
C TRP A 189 -12.82 4.95 27.72
N LEU A 190 -13.33 3.81 28.19
CA LEU A 190 -14.45 3.09 27.63
C LEU A 190 -15.74 3.42 28.38
N SER A 191 -16.86 3.45 27.66
CA SER A 191 -18.16 3.80 28.22
C SER A 191 -18.61 2.79 29.28
N THR A 192 -19.21 3.29 30.37
CA THR A 192 -19.76 2.45 31.46
C THR A 192 -21.18 1.93 31.18
N GLY A 193 -21.76 2.29 30.03
CA GLY A 193 -23.09 1.85 29.62
C GLY A 193 -23.17 0.38 29.20
N GLN A 194 -24.40 -0.14 29.11
CA GLN A 194 -24.70 -1.50 28.66
C GLN A 194 -24.78 -1.64 27.12
N ILE A 195 -24.74 -0.53 26.38
CA ILE A 195 -24.82 -0.53 24.91
C ILE A 195 -23.46 -0.92 24.34
N THR A 196 -23.43 -1.93 23.48
CA THR A 196 -22.22 -2.45 22.82
C THR A 196 -22.20 -2.17 21.32
N GLY A 197 -21.02 -2.32 20.72
CA GLY A 197 -20.81 -2.32 19.29
C GLY A 197 -21.45 -3.53 18.59
N PRO A 198 -21.41 -3.58 17.25
CA PRO A 198 -22.03 -4.64 16.44
C PRO A 198 -21.63 -6.07 16.83
N HIS A 199 -20.45 -6.27 17.40
CA HIS A 199 -19.89 -7.56 17.80
C HIS A 199 -19.58 -7.64 19.30
N GLY A 200 -20.19 -6.77 20.12
CA GLY A 200 -20.01 -6.75 21.58
C GLY A 200 -18.93 -5.80 22.09
N GLU A 201 -18.33 -4.98 21.22
CA GLU A 201 -17.29 -4.02 21.58
C GLU A 201 -17.81 -2.91 22.52
N LYS A 202 -16.90 -2.21 23.21
CA LYS A 202 -17.27 -1.01 24.00
C LYS A 202 -17.05 0.26 23.20
N TYR A 203 -17.91 1.25 23.46
CA TYR A 203 -17.74 2.61 22.93
C TYR A 203 -16.68 3.39 23.71
N LEU A 204 -16.04 4.36 23.07
CA LEU A 204 -15.29 5.40 23.77
C LEU A 204 -16.24 6.21 24.67
N ALA A 205 -15.79 6.54 25.87
CA ALA A 205 -16.53 7.35 26.82
C ALA A 205 -16.61 8.82 26.37
N GLY A 206 -17.82 9.37 26.29
CA GLY A 206 -18.02 10.79 26.00
C GLY A 206 -17.76 11.67 27.23
N TYR A 207 -17.16 12.84 27.00
CA TYR A 207 -16.77 13.84 28.00
C TYR A 207 -15.87 13.34 29.15
N VAL A 208 -15.23 12.19 28.98
CA VAL A 208 -14.13 11.74 29.85
C VAL A 208 -12.81 12.12 29.18
N GLY A 209 -11.90 12.71 29.95
CA GLY A 209 -10.57 13.08 29.45
C GLY A 209 -9.71 11.85 29.23
N MET A 210 -9.25 11.65 27.99
CA MET A 210 -8.25 10.64 27.64
C MET A 210 -6.89 11.35 27.59
N PRO A 211 -6.04 11.23 28.63
CA PRO A 211 -4.73 11.86 28.66
C PRO A 211 -3.78 11.21 27.65
N ILE A 212 -3.14 12.05 26.84
CA ILE A 212 -2.15 11.68 25.83
C ILE A 212 -0.94 12.59 26.07
N GLY A 213 0.07 12.05 26.76
CA GLY A 213 1.19 12.85 27.27
C GLY A 213 0.71 13.98 28.17
N THR A 214 0.90 15.23 27.74
CA THR A 214 0.43 16.44 28.47
C THR A 214 -0.96 16.92 28.05
N GLU A 215 -1.51 16.38 26.96
CA GLU A 215 -2.79 16.81 26.40
C GLU A 215 -3.94 15.91 26.88
N GLN A 216 -5.18 16.38 26.73
CA GLN A 216 -6.37 15.55 26.86
C GLN A 216 -7.25 15.73 25.63
N ILE A 217 -7.82 14.63 25.15
CA ILE A 217 -8.89 14.61 24.15
C ILE A 217 -10.18 14.07 24.78
N TYR A 218 -11.32 14.45 24.20
CA TYR A 218 -12.65 14.09 24.71
C TYR A 218 -13.54 13.65 23.54
N GLY A 219 -14.19 12.48 23.69
CA GLY A 219 -15.34 12.13 22.87
C GLY A 219 -16.59 12.92 23.30
N VAL A 220 -17.64 12.86 22.49
CA VAL A 220 -18.96 13.44 22.78
C VAL A 220 -19.97 12.30 22.95
N PRO A 221 -20.77 12.25 24.03
CA PRO A 221 -21.86 11.28 24.16
C PRO A 221 -22.96 11.58 23.13
N VAL A 222 -23.20 10.64 22.21
CA VAL A 222 -24.19 10.74 21.13
C VAL A 222 -25.08 9.48 21.04
N PHE A 223 -25.04 8.60 22.05
CA PHE A 223 -26.01 7.54 22.30
C PHE A 223 -26.35 6.67 21.07
N PRO A 224 -25.47 5.72 20.70
CA PRO A 224 -25.78 4.72 19.69
C PRO A 224 -27.09 3.97 20.04
N GLN A 225 -27.81 3.54 19.00
CA GLN A 225 -29.10 2.84 19.07
C GLN A 225 -30.23 3.61 19.78
N THR A 226 -30.03 4.90 20.09
CA THR A 226 -30.95 5.72 20.89
C THR A 226 -31.46 6.91 20.08
N LYS A 227 -32.73 7.30 20.25
CA LYS A 227 -33.30 8.49 19.60
C LYS A 227 -32.95 9.75 20.38
N CYS A 228 -32.86 10.90 19.70
CA CYS A 228 -32.94 12.20 20.39
C CYS A 228 -34.20 12.24 21.27
N HIS A 229 -34.08 12.71 22.50
CA HIS A 229 -35.17 12.69 23.48
C HIS A 229 -35.11 13.90 24.41
N LEU A 230 -36.24 14.20 25.05
CA LEU A 230 -36.35 15.27 26.03
C LEU A 230 -35.66 14.88 27.32
N VAL A 231 -35.07 15.87 27.99
CA VAL A 231 -34.36 15.73 29.26
C VAL A 231 -34.85 16.79 30.26
N SER A 232 -34.69 16.54 31.56
CA SER A 232 -35.12 17.52 32.56
C SER A 232 -34.22 18.76 32.54
N SER A 233 -34.81 19.95 32.72
CA SER A 233 -34.06 21.21 32.87
C SER A 233 -33.08 21.17 34.04
N LYS A 234 -33.44 20.51 35.15
CA LYS A 234 -32.56 20.29 36.30
C LYS A 234 -31.29 19.52 35.92
N GLU A 235 -31.40 18.50 35.08
CA GLU A 235 -30.23 17.73 34.63
C GLU A 235 -29.38 18.57 33.66
N PHE A 236 -30.03 19.25 32.71
CA PHE A 236 -29.40 20.16 31.76
C PHE A 236 -28.56 21.24 32.46
N ASP A 237 -29.17 21.98 33.39
CA ASP A 237 -28.56 23.10 34.13
C ASP A 237 -27.48 22.63 35.14
N SER A 238 -27.43 21.33 35.45
CA SER A 238 -26.38 20.73 36.31
C SER A 238 -25.12 20.31 35.54
N SER A 239 -25.16 20.31 34.21
CA SER A 239 -24.04 19.88 33.36
C SER A 239 -22.88 20.90 33.35
N LYS A 240 -21.67 20.43 33.04
CA LYS A 240 -20.45 21.27 33.01
C LYS A 240 -19.63 20.96 31.75
N SER A 241 -19.11 22.01 31.12
CA SER A 241 -18.18 21.87 29.98
C SER A 241 -16.93 21.11 30.42
N PRO A 242 -16.54 20.00 29.76
CA PRO A 242 -15.34 19.24 30.14
C PRO A 242 -14.05 19.97 29.71
N SER A 243 -14.10 20.67 28.58
CA SER A 243 -13.08 21.60 28.07
C SER A 243 -13.77 22.68 27.24
N ALA A 244 -13.04 23.72 26.82
CA ALA A 244 -13.49 24.66 25.80
C ALA A 244 -13.62 23.98 24.42
N ASP A 245 -12.73 23.03 24.14
CA ASP A 245 -12.43 22.48 22.81
C ASP A 245 -13.38 21.36 22.35
N VAL A 246 -14.56 21.25 22.97
CA VAL A 246 -15.47 20.12 22.81
C VAL A 246 -16.87 20.66 22.51
N PRO A 247 -17.59 20.14 21.50
CA PRO A 247 -18.93 20.58 21.19
C PRO A 247 -19.97 20.01 22.19
N PRO A 248 -21.06 20.76 22.45
CA PRO A 248 -22.16 20.31 23.32
C PRO A 248 -23.06 19.27 22.62
N ASN A 249 -23.80 18.50 23.42
CA ASN A 249 -24.67 17.41 22.96
C ASN A 249 -26.14 17.57 23.39
N ALA A 250 -26.47 18.62 24.13
CA ALA A 250 -27.82 18.93 24.55
C ALA A 250 -28.15 20.40 24.33
N PHE A 251 -29.44 20.65 24.07
CA PHE A 251 -29.99 21.95 23.68
C PHE A 251 -31.18 22.30 24.57
N ARG A 252 -31.24 23.54 25.02
CA ARG A 252 -32.38 24.14 25.72
C ARG A 252 -32.86 25.33 24.90
N THR A 253 -34.17 25.42 24.74
CA THR A 253 -34.83 26.60 24.20
C THR A 253 -35.88 27.06 25.19
N GLU A 254 -35.90 28.35 25.44
CA GLU A 254 -37.08 29.01 25.93
C GLU A 254 -37.93 29.40 24.72
N SER A 255 -39.21 29.65 24.96
CA SER A 255 -40.15 29.89 23.88
C SER A 255 -41.22 30.83 24.34
N LYS A 256 -41.71 31.65 23.40
CA LYS A 256 -42.79 32.60 23.68
C LYS A 256 -43.78 32.65 22.54
N SER A 257 -45.05 32.79 22.88
CA SER A 257 -46.10 33.21 21.97
C SER A 257 -46.94 34.27 22.63
N LEU A 258 -47.23 35.34 21.90
CA LEU A 258 -48.29 36.26 22.28
C LEU A 258 -49.63 35.50 22.28
N ASN A 259 -50.42 35.66 23.33
CA ASN A 259 -51.82 35.29 23.34
C ASN A 259 -52.62 36.46 22.77
N SER A 260 -53.15 36.29 21.56
CA SER A 260 -53.90 37.32 20.82
C SER A 260 -55.15 37.83 21.57
N GLN A 261 -55.68 37.08 22.53
CA GLN A 261 -56.89 37.43 23.28
C GLN A 261 -56.58 38.09 24.63
N ALA A 262 -55.47 37.74 25.27
CA ALA A 262 -55.07 38.25 26.58
C ALA A 262 -54.01 39.37 26.51
N GLY A 263 -53.32 39.53 25.38
CA GLY A 263 -52.19 40.46 25.23
C GLY A 263 -50.94 40.07 26.01
N THR A 264 -50.94 38.90 26.66
CA THR A 264 -49.84 38.37 27.47
C THR A 264 -49.04 37.32 26.70
N PHE A 265 -47.77 37.13 27.06
CA PHE A 265 -46.95 36.05 26.51
C PHE A 265 -47.14 34.78 27.33
N GLY A 266 -47.50 33.68 26.66
CA GLY A 266 -47.32 32.32 27.18
C GLY A 266 -45.96 31.79 26.76
N GLY A 267 -45.27 31.07 27.64
CA GLY A 267 -43.95 30.52 27.33
C GLY A 267 -43.71 29.15 27.97
N ALA A 268 -42.80 28.40 27.37
CA ALA A 268 -42.35 27.09 27.83
C ALA A 268 -40.83 26.93 27.70
N VAL A 269 -40.26 26.04 28.51
CA VAL A 269 -38.84 25.68 28.46
C VAL A 269 -38.75 24.21 28.10
N ALA A 270 -38.02 23.91 27.02
CA ALA A 270 -37.83 22.56 26.53
C ALA A 270 -36.32 22.27 26.45
N CYS A 271 -35.92 21.06 26.83
CA CYS A 271 -34.52 20.59 26.76
C CYS A 271 -34.47 19.23 26.06
N ALA A 272 -33.57 19.05 25.09
CA ALA A 272 -33.34 17.78 24.41
C ALA A 272 -31.86 17.42 24.33
N ILE A 273 -31.56 16.13 24.32
CA ILE A 273 -30.23 15.56 24.07
C ILE A 273 -30.22 14.84 22.72
N VAL A 274 -29.08 14.86 22.03
CA VAL A 274 -28.89 14.09 20.79
C VAL A 274 -28.85 12.58 21.05
N GLY A 275 -29.21 11.80 20.04
CA GLY A 275 -29.06 10.35 20.02
C GLY A 275 -28.91 9.85 18.58
N SER A 276 -28.13 8.79 18.39
CA SER A 276 -27.78 8.22 17.09
C SER A 276 -28.36 6.82 16.97
N ILE A 277 -29.38 6.62 16.12
CA ILE A 277 -29.96 5.29 15.92
C ILE A 277 -29.03 4.44 15.04
N ASP A 278 -28.54 5.01 13.93
CA ASP A 278 -27.87 4.26 12.84
C ASP A 278 -26.46 4.78 12.48
N LYS A 279 -25.90 5.74 13.24
CA LYS A 279 -24.56 6.30 13.00
C LYS A 279 -23.60 5.90 14.12
N GLN A 280 -23.04 4.70 13.99
CA GLN A 280 -21.98 4.13 14.83
C GLN A 280 -20.78 3.75 13.96
N PHE A 281 -19.57 3.85 14.50
CA PHE A 281 -18.32 3.69 13.75
C PHE A 281 -17.29 2.89 14.54
N ALA A 282 -16.46 2.11 13.87
CA ALA A 282 -15.24 1.58 14.49
C ALA A 282 -14.19 2.70 14.65
N ALA A 283 -13.36 2.60 15.68
CA ALA A 283 -12.15 3.40 15.81
C ALA A 283 -11.19 3.05 14.66
N ALA A 284 -10.87 4.03 13.83
CA ALA A 284 -10.11 3.85 12.60
C ALA A 284 -9.32 5.12 12.24
N ILE A 285 -8.40 4.99 11.29
CA ILE A 285 -7.76 6.08 10.55
C ILE A 285 -8.28 5.95 9.10
N PRO A 286 -9.47 6.48 8.77
CA PRO A 286 -10.20 6.08 7.56
C PRO A 286 -9.56 6.57 6.24
N GLY A 287 -8.68 7.57 6.33
CA GLY A 287 -7.85 8.06 5.23
C GLY A 287 -6.46 7.42 5.20
N GLY A 288 -6.18 6.51 6.14
CA GLY A 288 -4.87 5.91 6.37
C GLY A 288 -4.34 5.16 5.14
N TYR A 289 -3.03 5.20 4.95
CA TYR A 289 -2.33 4.45 3.92
C TYR A 289 -0.98 3.91 4.40
N ILE A 290 -0.54 2.81 3.78
CA ILE A 290 0.79 2.22 3.92
C ILE A 290 1.48 2.34 2.56
N GLU A 291 2.74 2.77 2.54
CA GLU A 291 3.57 2.76 1.34
C GLU A 291 4.33 1.43 1.24
N ILE A 292 4.29 0.79 0.08
CA ILE A 292 5.12 -0.37 -0.25
C ILE A 292 6.03 0.05 -1.40
N ALA A 293 7.32 0.20 -1.13
CA ALA A 293 8.32 0.65 -2.08
C ALA A 293 9.24 -0.50 -2.51
N ASN A 294 9.56 -0.58 -3.80
CA ASN A 294 10.61 -1.44 -4.31
C ASN A 294 11.65 -0.58 -5.04
N ASP A 295 12.91 -0.66 -4.60
CA ASP A 295 13.97 0.23 -5.10
C ASP A 295 14.23 0.04 -6.61
N PRO A 296 14.86 1.01 -7.28
CA PRO A 296 15.06 0.94 -8.72
C PRO A 296 16.00 -0.19 -9.13
N GLY A 297 15.73 -0.79 -10.29
CA GLY A 297 16.71 -1.64 -10.98
C GLY A 297 17.86 -0.82 -11.57
N LEU A 298 18.99 -1.48 -11.80
CA LEU A 298 20.11 -0.95 -12.57
C LEU A 298 19.83 -1.09 -14.06
N THR A 299 20.25 -0.10 -14.85
CA THR A 299 20.35 -0.23 -16.30
C THR A 299 21.67 -0.90 -16.63
N VAL A 300 21.68 -1.99 -17.41
CA VAL A 300 22.93 -2.56 -17.95
C VAL A 300 23.73 -1.49 -18.72
N PRO A 301 25.08 -1.60 -18.74
CA PRO A 301 25.92 -0.74 -19.56
C PRO A 301 25.50 -0.75 -21.04
N PRO A 302 25.62 0.37 -21.78
CA PRO A 302 25.19 0.45 -23.20
C PRO A 302 25.90 -0.52 -24.15
N ASP A 303 27.02 -1.08 -23.72
CA ASP A 303 27.87 -2.05 -24.41
C ASP A 303 27.50 -3.52 -24.15
N TRP A 304 26.53 -3.78 -23.27
CA TRP A 304 26.00 -5.12 -22.97
C TRP A 304 25.49 -5.87 -24.21
N ARG A 305 25.84 -7.15 -24.37
CA ARG A 305 25.54 -7.94 -25.58
C ARG A 305 25.03 -9.35 -25.24
N GLU A 306 23.72 -9.52 -25.27
CA GLU A 306 23.04 -10.78 -24.94
C GLU A 306 23.26 -11.90 -25.98
N SER A 307 23.71 -11.56 -27.19
CA SER A 307 23.86 -12.49 -28.33
C SER A 307 24.91 -13.59 -28.17
N VAL A 308 25.58 -13.69 -27.02
CA VAL A 308 26.62 -14.69 -26.71
C VAL A 308 26.05 -15.91 -25.96
N LEU A 309 24.89 -15.76 -25.32
CA LEU A 309 24.15 -16.85 -24.65
C LEU A 309 23.14 -17.55 -25.59
N ALA A 310 23.10 -17.17 -26.87
CA ALA A 310 22.39 -17.94 -27.87
C ALA A 310 23.11 -19.29 -28.09
N ALA A 311 22.34 -20.36 -28.28
CA ALA A 311 22.87 -21.70 -28.56
C ALA A 311 23.77 -21.75 -29.82
N ASP A 312 23.67 -20.74 -30.68
CA ASP A 312 24.38 -20.63 -31.96
C ASP A 312 25.81 -20.04 -31.83
N SER A 313 26.34 -19.87 -30.61
CA SER A 313 27.71 -19.39 -30.39
C SER A 313 28.74 -20.44 -30.81
N ILE A 314 29.47 -20.18 -31.90
CA ILE A 314 30.54 -21.04 -32.45
C ILE A 314 31.60 -21.45 -31.41
N PHE A 315 31.80 -20.65 -30.36
CA PHE A 315 32.72 -20.94 -29.27
C PHE A 315 32.26 -22.12 -28.40
N ASN A 316 30.95 -22.29 -28.18
CA ASN A 316 30.42 -23.35 -27.32
C ASN A 316 30.49 -24.73 -28.01
N ASP A 317 30.24 -24.77 -29.33
CA ASP A 317 30.10 -26.03 -30.06
C ASP A 317 31.33 -26.48 -30.85
N GLN A 318 32.21 -25.57 -31.31
CA GLN A 318 33.27 -25.94 -32.29
C GLN A 318 34.70 -25.84 -31.76
N LEU A 319 35.03 -24.90 -30.87
CA LEU A 319 36.40 -24.69 -30.41
C LEU A 319 36.75 -25.40 -29.09
N TYR A 320 35.75 -25.80 -28.30
CA TYR A 320 35.97 -26.30 -26.93
C TYR A 320 36.35 -27.79 -26.83
N TYR A 321 35.90 -28.65 -27.75
CA TYR A 321 36.13 -30.10 -27.69
C TYR A 321 37.53 -30.56 -28.12
N GLY A 322 38.37 -29.63 -28.57
CA GLY A 322 39.61 -29.95 -29.29
C GLY A 322 39.35 -30.29 -30.75
N LEU A 323 40.06 -29.61 -31.64
CA LEU A 323 40.10 -29.91 -33.06
C LEU A 323 41.52 -30.39 -33.40
N ASP A 324 41.64 -31.66 -33.76
CA ASP A 324 42.82 -32.17 -34.42
C ASP A 324 42.84 -31.68 -35.87
N VAL A 325 44.02 -31.28 -36.34
CA VAL A 325 44.22 -30.71 -37.68
C VAL A 325 45.45 -31.35 -38.31
N ALA A 326 45.33 -31.84 -39.54
CA ALA A 326 46.46 -32.43 -40.27
C ALA A 326 46.56 -31.91 -41.71
N PRO A 327 47.77 -31.75 -42.26
CA PRO A 327 48.00 -31.22 -43.60
C PRO A 327 47.70 -32.24 -44.70
N LEU A 328 47.21 -31.75 -45.84
CA LEU A 328 47.05 -32.49 -47.09
C LEU A 328 48.21 -32.13 -48.04
N ALA A 329 48.59 -33.06 -48.92
CA ALA A 329 49.77 -32.92 -49.79
C ALA A 329 49.67 -31.78 -50.84
N ASP A 330 48.47 -31.25 -51.07
CA ASP A 330 48.16 -30.15 -51.98
C ASP A 330 48.05 -28.77 -51.27
N GLY A 331 48.33 -28.72 -49.97
CA GLY A 331 48.26 -27.50 -49.16
C GLY A 331 46.89 -27.19 -48.54
N ARG A 332 45.90 -28.10 -48.68
CA ARG A 332 44.65 -28.08 -47.89
C ARG A 332 44.89 -28.70 -46.49
N PHE A 333 43.86 -28.71 -45.64
CA PHE A 333 43.89 -29.32 -44.30
C PHE A 333 42.66 -30.22 -44.07
N ALA A 334 42.84 -31.26 -43.26
CA ALA A 334 41.79 -32.09 -42.68
C ALA A 334 41.60 -31.76 -41.20
N PHE A 335 40.39 -31.93 -40.69
CA PHE A 335 39.99 -31.59 -39.31
C PHE A 335 39.17 -32.74 -38.71
N SER A 336 39.31 -32.98 -37.41
CA SER A 336 38.52 -33.98 -36.68
C SER A 336 38.39 -33.60 -35.21
N ARG A 337 37.30 -34.03 -34.55
CA ARG A 337 37.17 -34.02 -33.08
C ARG A 337 37.70 -35.31 -32.43
N HIS A 338 38.28 -36.19 -33.24
CA HIS A 338 38.76 -37.50 -32.83
C HIS A 338 40.24 -37.66 -33.25
N PRO A 339 41.19 -37.63 -32.30
CA PRO A 339 42.63 -37.67 -32.60
C PRO A 339 43.08 -38.89 -33.41
N GLY A 340 42.39 -40.04 -33.24
CA GLY A 340 42.68 -41.26 -33.99
C GLY A 340 42.22 -41.21 -35.46
N GLU A 341 41.32 -40.30 -35.82
CA GLU A 341 40.68 -40.27 -37.14
C GLU A 341 41.22 -39.19 -38.07
N ILE A 342 42.03 -38.26 -37.56
CA ILE A 342 42.57 -37.16 -38.36
C ILE A 342 43.34 -37.65 -39.58
N GLN A 343 44.06 -38.77 -39.44
CA GLN A 343 44.76 -39.43 -40.56
C GLN A 343 43.79 -40.10 -41.56
N ALA A 344 42.63 -40.58 -41.11
CA ALA A 344 41.61 -41.13 -41.99
C ALA A 344 40.97 -40.01 -42.84
N TRP A 345 40.69 -38.86 -42.22
CA TRP A 345 40.27 -37.65 -42.95
C TRP A 345 41.35 -37.11 -43.90
N VAL A 346 42.64 -37.22 -43.57
CA VAL A 346 43.74 -36.94 -44.51
C VAL A 346 43.69 -37.88 -45.71
N ASN A 347 43.56 -39.19 -45.47
CA ASN A 347 43.53 -40.21 -46.52
C ASN A 347 42.31 -40.05 -47.43
N TYR A 348 41.14 -39.71 -46.88
CA TYR A 348 39.94 -39.40 -47.66
C TYR A 348 40.12 -38.15 -48.53
N ASN A 349 40.51 -37.01 -47.94
CA ASN A 349 40.59 -35.74 -48.67
C ASN A 349 41.77 -35.66 -49.67
N THR A 350 42.80 -36.50 -49.52
CA THR A 350 43.86 -36.69 -50.55
C THR A 350 43.51 -37.72 -51.62
N SER A 351 42.45 -38.51 -51.44
CA SER A 351 42.05 -39.53 -52.41
C SER A 351 41.32 -38.95 -53.62
N THR A 352 41.29 -39.72 -54.70
CA THR A 352 40.48 -39.46 -55.89
C THR A 352 39.45 -40.57 -56.05
N GLY A 353 38.23 -40.21 -56.42
CA GLY A 353 37.12 -41.15 -56.55
C GLY A 353 35.83 -40.53 -57.08
N SER A 354 34.70 -41.11 -56.71
CA SER A 354 33.40 -40.93 -57.37
C SER A 354 32.34 -40.22 -56.54
N ASP A 355 32.68 -39.71 -55.35
CA ASP A 355 31.75 -38.90 -54.56
C ASP A 355 31.59 -37.47 -55.14
N PRO A 356 30.63 -36.66 -54.65
CA PRO A 356 30.38 -35.31 -55.19
C PRO A 356 31.55 -34.33 -55.10
N ASN A 357 32.56 -34.62 -54.27
CA ASN A 357 33.76 -33.80 -54.10
C ASN A 357 34.98 -34.36 -54.88
N GLY A 358 34.80 -35.50 -55.57
CA GLY A 358 35.85 -36.18 -56.31
C GLY A 358 36.78 -37.04 -55.45
N HIS A 359 36.39 -37.37 -54.22
CA HIS A 359 37.14 -38.23 -53.31
C HIS A 359 36.67 -39.69 -53.38
N ASN A 360 37.41 -40.61 -52.77
CA ASN A 360 37.06 -42.01 -52.70
C ASN A 360 36.13 -42.26 -51.50
N PRO A 361 34.83 -42.54 -51.70
CA PRO A 361 33.89 -42.74 -50.61
C PRO A 361 34.22 -43.95 -49.73
N SER A 362 35.04 -44.91 -50.19
CA SER A 362 35.48 -46.04 -49.36
C SER A 362 36.53 -45.66 -48.29
N LEU A 363 37.03 -44.43 -48.31
CA LEU A 363 37.98 -43.88 -47.32
C LEU A 363 37.32 -42.88 -46.37
N LEU A 364 36.03 -42.56 -46.57
CA LEU A 364 35.26 -41.69 -45.68
C LEU A 364 35.28 -42.29 -44.26
N PRO A 365 35.72 -41.54 -43.23
CA PRO A 365 35.79 -42.08 -41.86
C PRO A 365 34.41 -42.49 -41.35
N THR A 366 34.31 -43.74 -40.86
CA THR A 366 33.09 -44.29 -40.25
C THR A 366 32.95 -43.76 -38.84
N LEU A 367 32.34 -42.58 -38.70
CA LEU A 367 32.02 -41.97 -37.43
C LEU A 367 31.05 -42.85 -36.60
N PRO A 368 31.08 -42.76 -35.26
CA PRO A 368 29.95 -43.17 -34.43
C PRO A 368 28.67 -42.49 -34.94
N SER A 369 27.55 -43.22 -34.93
CA SER A 369 26.30 -42.93 -35.67
C SER A 369 25.52 -41.66 -35.29
N ASN A 370 26.16 -40.73 -34.58
CA ASN A 370 25.55 -39.61 -33.88
C ASN A 370 26.05 -38.26 -34.42
N ASP A 371 27.26 -38.20 -34.99
CA ASP A 371 27.93 -36.97 -35.45
C ASP A 371 27.92 -36.86 -36.98
N PHE A 372 26.74 -36.75 -37.60
CA PHE A 372 26.64 -36.51 -39.04
C PHE A 372 27.06 -35.08 -39.41
N PRO A 373 27.98 -34.89 -40.39
CA PRO A 373 28.28 -33.56 -40.91
C PRO A 373 27.12 -33.03 -41.76
N LEU A 374 26.65 -31.82 -41.45
CA LEU A 374 25.70 -31.10 -42.28
C LEU A 374 26.39 -30.59 -43.57
N GLU A 375 25.94 -31.06 -44.74
CA GLU A 375 26.47 -30.64 -46.04
C GLU A 375 26.11 -29.18 -46.39
N TYR A 376 27.09 -28.27 -46.39
CA TYR A 376 26.95 -26.92 -46.97
C TYR A 376 28.27 -26.44 -47.62
N THR A 377 28.17 -25.57 -48.64
CA THR A 377 29.30 -25.14 -49.49
C THR A 377 29.50 -23.61 -49.42
N LEU A 378 30.73 -23.11 -49.19
CA LEU A 378 31.04 -21.66 -49.21
C LEU A 378 32.25 -21.26 -50.06
N ARG A 379 32.39 -19.93 -50.22
CA ARG A 379 33.23 -19.21 -51.19
C ARG A 379 34.06 -18.12 -50.47
N ALA A 380 35.13 -17.64 -51.09
CA ALA A 380 36.16 -16.83 -50.43
C ALA A 380 35.80 -15.35 -50.13
N GLY A 381 36.03 -14.88 -48.88
CA GLY A 381 36.16 -13.45 -48.54
C GLY A 381 35.86 -13.08 -47.07
N CYS A 382 36.70 -12.24 -46.45
CA CYS A 382 36.59 -11.83 -45.03
C CYS A 382 35.64 -10.63 -44.81
N THR A 383 34.34 -10.77 -45.08
CA THR A 383 33.36 -9.67 -44.96
C THR A 383 32.55 -9.75 -43.66
N LYS A 384 32.25 -8.61 -43.03
CA LYS A 384 31.54 -8.55 -41.74
C LYS A 384 30.04 -8.81 -41.90
N GLY A 385 29.46 -9.64 -41.01
CA GLY A 385 28.01 -9.78 -40.85
C GLY A 385 27.38 -11.00 -41.53
N GLN A 386 28.08 -12.14 -41.54
CA GLN A 386 27.61 -13.41 -42.09
C GLN A 386 27.82 -14.53 -41.07
N TYR A 387 26.97 -15.56 -41.08
CA TYR A 387 27.02 -16.70 -40.15
C TYR A 387 28.11 -17.71 -40.56
N ALA A 388 28.70 -18.40 -39.59
CA ALA A 388 29.79 -19.37 -39.80
C ALA A 388 29.30 -20.72 -40.35
N GLN A 389 30.11 -21.36 -41.20
CA GLN A 389 29.96 -22.78 -41.54
C GLN A 389 31.31 -23.52 -41.54
N MET A 390 31.27 -24.86 -41.51
CA MET A 390 32.43 -25.73 -41.31
C MET A 390 33.56 -25.52 -42.34
N SER A 391 33.22 -25.06 -43.55
CA SER A 391 34.17 -24.69 -44.61
C SER A 391 35.18 -23.62 -44.21
N ASP A 392 34.82 -22.77 -43.26
CA ASP A 392 35.59 -21.58 -42.90
C ASP A 392 36.72 -21.91 -41.92
N ALA A 393 36.60 -23.05 -41.21
CA ALA A 393 37.69 -23.64 -40.45
C ALA A 393 38.85 -24.13 -41.36
N LEU A 394 38.57 -24.43 -42.63
CA LEU A 394 39.50 -25.12 -43.53
C LEU A 394 40.71 -24.28 -44.02
N GLN A 395 40.78 -22.98 -43.70
CA GLN A 395 41.82 -22.07 -44.20
C GLN A 395 42.93 -21.71 -43.19
N ILE A 396 42.91 -22.30 -42.00
CA ILE A 396 43.82 -21.96 -40.89
C ILE A 396 44.98 -22.96 -40.81
N ARG A 397 46.21 -22.45 -40.97
CA ARG A 397 47.47 -23.14 -40.67
C ARG A 397 47.68 -23.16 -39.14
N MET A 398 48.58 -23.92 -38.49
CA MET A 398 49.30 -25.15 -38.83
C MET A 398 49.87 -25.77 -37.54
N THR A 399 50.00 -27.10 -37.51
CA THR A 399 50.89 -27.90 -36.64
C THR A 399 50.79 -27.81 -35.11
N HIS A 400 49.98 -26.93 -34.52
CA HIS A 400 49.72 -26.91 -33.07
C HIS A 400 48.23 -27.17 -32.78
N PRO A 401 47.89 -27.94 -31.73
CA PRO A 401 46.51 -28.15 -31.33
C PRO A 401 45.97 -26.87 -30.67
N CYS A 402 45.33 -25.99 -31.45
CA CYS A 402 44.68 -24.77 -30.94
C CYS A 402 43.49 -25.14 -30.02
N ASN A 403 43.79 -25.37 -28.74
CA ASN A 403 42.85 -25.49 -27.63
C ASN A 403 42.79 -24.15 -26.87
N ASN A 404 41.93 -24.02 -25.84
CA ASN A 404 41.85 -22.78 -25.05
C ASN A 404 43.21 -22.34 -24.47
N PHE A 405 44.04 -23.28 -24.02
CA PHE A 405 45.42 -23.02 -23.53
C PHE A 405 46.33 -22.36 -24.59
N SER A 406 46.06 -22.55 -25.88
CA SER A 406 46.80 -21.94 -27.00
C SER A 406 46.49 -20.44 -27.17
N PHE A 407 45.49 -19.94 -26.46
CA PHE A 407 45.11 -18.54 -26.33
C PHE A 407 45.40 -18.01 -24.91
N GLY A 408 46.34 -18.62 -24.17
CA GLY A 408 46.77 -18.16 -22.85
C GLY A 408 47.98 -17.22 -22.86
N LYS A 409 48.74 -17.18 -21.76
CA LYS A 409 49.91 -16.30 -21.51
C LYS A 409 51.11 -16.41 -22.47
N SER A 410 51.08 -17.31 -23.44
CA SER A 410 52.04 -17.38 -24.54
C SER A 410 51.28 -17.81 -25.79
N PRO A 411 50.40 -16.93 -26.30
CA PRO A 411 49.39 -17.35 -27.25
C PRO A 411 50.05 -17.58 -28.61
N ASP A 412 49.70 -18.69 -29.28
CA ASP A 412 50.28 -18.97 -30.60
C ASP A 412 49.82 -17.86 -31.58
N PRO A 413 50.74 -17.10 -32.21
CA PRO A 413 50.38 -16.01 -33.12
C PRO A 413 49.47 -16.45 -34.27
N ILE A 414 49.52 -17.74 -34.64
CA ILE A 414 48.72 -18.35 -35.68
C ILE A 414 47.29 -18.60 -35.18
N CYS A 415 47.13 -19.20 -33.99
CA CYS A 415 45.82 -19.34 -33.36
C CYS A 415 45.18 -17.94 -33.14
N VAL A 416 45.95 -16.96 -32.65
CA VAL A 416 45.48 -15.57 -32.45
C VAL A 416 45.01 -14.91 -33.76
N ALA A 417 45.78 -15.01 -34.84
CA ALA A 417 45.39 -14.42 -36.12
C ALA A 417 44.13 -15.08 -36.72
N ALA A 418 43.96 -16.39 -36.52
CA ALA A 418 42.76 -17.12 -36.91
C ALA A 418 41.53 -16.69 -36.10
N TYR A 419 41.67 -16.66 -34.77
CA TYR A 419 40.66 -16.14 -33.84
C TYR A 419 40.23 -14.71 -34.23
N ASP A 420 41.19 -13.84 -34.54
CA ASP A 420 40.93 -12.45 -34.88
C ASP A 420 40.28 -12.27 -36.28
N CYS A 421 40.36 -13.29 -37.14
CA CYS A 421 39.62 -13.36 -38.41
C CYS A 421 38.18 -13.87 -38.18
N MET A 422 38.01 -14.98 -37.47
CA MET A 422 36.68 -15.50 -37.07
C MET A 422 35.88 -14.44 -36.31
N ARG A 423 36.54 -13.72 -35.39
CA ARG A 423 35.97 -12.58 -34.65
C ARG A 423 35.55 -11.42 -35.54
N LYS A 424 36.07 -11.26 -36.77
CA LYS A 424 35.67 -10.19 -37.71
C LYS A 424 34.52 -10.62 -38.62
N VAL A 425 34.47 -11.89 -39.02
CA VAL A 425 33.39 -12.44 -39.86
C VAL A 425 32.13 -12.68 -39.01
N TYR A 426 32.29 -13.36 -37.87
CA TYR A 426 31.21 -13.84 -37.00
C TYR A 426 30.83 -12.90 -35.85
N ASN A 427 31.46 -11.72 -35.74
CA ASN A 427 30.81 -10.56 -35.10
C ASN A 427 29.68 -9.99 -35.97
N GLY A 428 28.82 -10.88 -36.50
CA GLY A 428 27.40 -10.62 -36.59
C GLY A 428 26.82 -10.52 -35.18
N LEU A 429 27.23 -9.48 -34.45
CA LEU A 429 26.59 -9.04 -33.22
C LEU A 429 25.09 -8.97 -33.51
N GLY A 430 24.30 -9.79 -32.83
CA GLY A 430 22.86 -9.87 -33.08
C GLY A 430 22.27 -8.46 -33.01
N THR A 431 21.73 -7.96 -34.12
CA THR A 431 21.16 -6.60 -34.20
C THR A 431 19.83 -6.49 -33.44
N SER A 432 19.39 -7.58 -32.79
CA SER A 432 18.46 -7.57 -31.68
C SER A 432 19.03 -6.74 -30.54
N GLY A 433 18.66 -5.46 -30.48
CA GLY A 433 18.90 -4.64 -29.31
C GLY A 433 18.36 -5.34 -28.07
N ILE A 434 19.11 -5.25 -26.97
CA ILE A 434 18.76 -5.83 -25.67
C ILE A 434 17.29 -5.50 -25.38
N PRO A 435 16.43 -6.47 -25.06
CA PRO A 435 15.16 -6.19 -24.42
C PRO A 435 15.51 -5.60 -23.06
N GLN A 436 15.62 -4.26 -22.97
CA GLN A 436 15.75 -3.62 -21.67
C GLN A 436 14.51 -3.99 -20.88
N THR A 437 14.71 -4.74 -19.79
CA THR A 437 13.66 -4.95 -18.79
C THR A 437 13.16 -3.56 -18.40
N PRO A 438 11.86 -3.24 -18.56
CA PRO A 438 11.36 -1.88 -18.32
C PRO A 438 11.64 -1.36 -16.91
N ASP A 439 11.92 -2.27 -15.98
CA ASP A 439 12.12 -2.13 -14.54
C ASP A 439 13.60 -2.28 -14.14
N GLY A 440 14.51 -2.53 -15.10
CA GLY A 440 15.93 -2.76 -14.89
C GLY A 440 16.28 -4.13 -14.29
N TYR A 441 17.54 -4.26 -13.90
CA TYR A 441 18.17 -5.46 -13.34
C TYR A 441 18.41 -5.30 -11.85
N SER A 442 18.13 -6.34 -11.07
CA SER A 442 18.52 -6.44 -9.66
C SER A 442 20.05 -6.55 -9.53
N ALA A 443 20.59 -6.35 -8.33
CA ALA A 443 22.03 -6.41 -8.10
C ALA A 443 22.64 -7.77 -8.47
N VAL A 444 21.95 -8.88 -8.17
CA VAL A 444 22.33 -10.25 -8.58
C VAL A 444 22.36 -10.40 -10.10
N GLU A 445 21.33 -9.93 -10.80
CA GLU A 445 21.25 -10.03 -12.26
C GLU A 445 22.29 -9.15 -12.97
N TYR A 446 22.49 -7.93 -12.47
CA TYR A 446 23.51 -7.01 -12.96
C TYR A 446 24.94 -7.55 -12.71
N MET A 447 25.15 -8.27 -11.61
CA MET A 447 26.42 -8.92 -11.31
C MET A 447 26.65 -10.15 -12.19
N LYS A 448 25.63 -11.01 -12.38
CA LYS A 448 25.63 -12.11 -13.37
C LYS A 448 25.99 -11.57 -14.76
N ALA A 449 25.35 -10.46 -15.14
CA ALA A 449 25.68 -9.75 -16.35
C ALA A 449 27.18 -9.36 -16.37
N ASN A 450 27.66 -8.49 -15.47
CA ASN A 450 29.05 -8.03 -15.48
C ASN A 450 30.09 -9.16 -15.58
N VAL A 451 29.89 -10.27 -14.87
CA VAL A 451 30.76 -11.45 -14.93
C VAL A 451 30.78 -12.07 -16.35
N CYS A 452 29.62 -12.24 -16.99
CA CYS A 452 29.52 -12.76 -18.35
C CYS A 452 30.11 -11.81 -19.43
N ASN A 453 29.97 -10.48 -19.30
CA ASN A 453 30.62 -9.54 -20.24
C ASN A 453 32.12 -9.45 -20.04
N ALA A 454 32.60 -9.48 -18.79
CA ALA A 454 34.03 -9.48 -18.53
C ALA A 454 34.69 -10.80 -18.99
N LEU A 455 33.99 -11.94 -18.92
CA LEU A 455 34.40 -13.19 -19.58
C LEU A 455 34.49 -13.02 -21.11
N GLN A 456 33.51 -12.38 -21.76
CA GLN A 456 33.58 -12.05 -23.20
C GLN A 456 34.79 -11.18 -23.53
N GLY A 457 35.11 -10.19 -22.67
CA GLY A 457 36.29 -9.34 -22.81
C GLY A 457 37.60 -10.14 -22.74
N ALA A 458 37.73 -11.02 -21.74
CA ALA A 458 38.91 -11.87 -21.55
C ALA A 458 39.15 -12.86 -22.71
N ILE A 459 38.09 -13.47 -23.27
CA ILE A 459 38.19 -14.31 -24.48
C ILE A 459 38.78 -13.51 -25.67
N GLY A 460 38.59 -12.19 -25.69
CA GLY A 460 39.11 -11.28 -26.71
C GLY A 460 40.51 -10.70 -26.46
N ASP A 461 41.11 -10.93 -25.28
CA ASP A 461 42.45 -10.48 -24.89
C ASP A 461 43.18 -11.59 -24.09
N PRO A 462 43.97 -12.46 -24.77
CA PRO A 462 44.62 -13.64 -24.16
C PRO A 462 45.64 -13.30 -23.05
N GLY A 463 45.97 -12.01 -22.84
CA GLY A 463 46.79 -11.56 -21.72
C GLY A 463 46.05 -11.40 -20.39
N GLN A 464 44.72 -11.25 -20.40
CA GLN A 464 43.91 -10.96 -19.20
C GLN A 464 43.39 -12.23 -18.53
N GLY A 465 44.29 -12.97 -17.88
CA GLY A 465 43.94 -14.19 -17.12
C GLY A 465 42.99 -13.98 -15.93
N CYS A 466 42.78 -12.73 -15.49
CA CYS A 466 41.79 -12.36 -14.48
C CYS A 466 41.15 -11.02 -14.80
N PHE A 467 39.88 -10.86 -14.45
CA PHE A 467 39.17 -9.58 -14.52
C PHE A 467 38.49 -9.25 -13.19
N ASN A 468 38.56 -7.99 -12.80
CA ASN A 468 38.01 -7.52 -11.54
C ASN A 468 36.54 -7.11 -11.70
N VAL A 469 35.61 -7.81 -11.03
CA VAL A 469 34.20 -7.38 -10.99
C VAL A 469 33.86 -6.90 -9.59
N GLN A 470 33.41 -5.65 -9.53
CA GLN A 470 32.92 -5.00 -8.31
C GLN A 470 31.40 -5.16 -8.18
N PRO A 471 30.85 -5.28 -6.95
CA PRO A 471 29.42 -5.29 -6.74
C PRO A 471 28.80 -3.96 -7.17
N PRO A 472 27.59 -3.96 -7.73
CA PRO A 472 26.90 -2.72 -8.04
C PRO A 472 26.34 -2.03 -6.79
N GLY A 473 25.81 -0.82 -6.98
CA GLY A 473 24.99 -0.16 -5.96
C GLY A 473 23.69 -0.93 -5.65
N PRO A 474 22.98 -0.54 -4.58
CA PRO A 474 21.73 -1.17 -4.17
C PRO A 474 20.65 -1.08 -5.24
N THR A 475 19.79 -2.11 -5.31
CA THR A 475 18.63 -2.19 -6.22
C THR A 475 17.36 -2.54 -5.47
N GLY A 476 16.23 -2.59 -6.18
CA GLY A 476 15.05 -3.33 -5.69
C GLY A 476 15.26 -4.84 -5.64
N LEU A 477 14.23 -5.55 -5.21
CA LEU A 477 14.13 -7.00 -5.20
C LEU A 477 13.25 -7.52 -6.34
N ARG A 478 13.63 -8.70 -6.85
CA ARG A 478 12.82 -9.61 -7.65
C ARG A 478 12.71 -10.95 -6.91
N ALA A 479 11.69 -11.76 -7.23
CA ALA A 479 11.46 -13.04 -6.57
C ALA A 479 12.38 -14.14 -7.11
N PHE A 480 13.20 -14.73 -6.23
CA PHE A 480 13.96 -15.95 -6.50
C PHE A 480 14.20 -16.76 -5.22
N ASP A 481 14.17 -18.08 -5.37
CA ASP A 481 14.55 -19.08 -4.37
C ASP A 481 16.08 -19.17 -4.28
N HIS A 482 16.65 -18.85 -3.11
CA HIS A 482 18.09 -18.90 -2.80
C HIS A 482 18.67 -20.33 -2.78
N ASN A 483 17.86 -21.38 -2.93
CA ASN A 483 18.32 -22.77 -2.94
C ASN A 483 18.35 -23.38 -4.35
N LYS A 484 17.96 -22.62 -5.38
CA LYS A 484 17.93 -23.08 -6.77
C LYS A 484 19.04 -22.42 -7.58
N HIS A 485 19.79 -23.25 -8.29
CA HIS A 485 20.65 -22.77 -9.38
C HIS A 485 19.78 -22.52 -10.61
N TYR A 486 19.72 -21.26 -11.05
CA TYR A 486 18.99 -20.88 -12.26
C TYR A 486 19.87 -21.11 -13.48
N SER A 487 19.58 -22.15 -14.25
CA SER A 487 20.16 -22.35 -15.58
C SER A 487 19.75 -21.19 -16.51
N ALA A 488 20.75 -20.50 -17.06
CA ALA A 488 20.56 -19.49 -18.10
C ALA A 488 20.00 -20.15 -19.38
N PRO A 489 19.06 -19.48 -20.08
CA PRO A 489 18.17 -20.16 -21.00
C PRO A 489 18.65 -20.12 -22.46
N PRO A 490 18.05 -20.95 -23.33
CA PRO A 490 17.92 -20.60 -24.74
C PRO A 490 17.04 -19.34 -24.88
N GLN A 491 17.71 -18.19 -24.91
CA GLN A 491 17.21 -16.83 -25.20
C GLN A 491 16.40 -16.11 -24.08
N GLN A 492 16.70 -14.81 -23.94
CA GLN A 492 16.22 -13.84 -22.94
C GLN A 492 16.56 -14.12 -21.47
N VAL A 493 17.46 -13.30 -20.92
CA VAL A 493 17.87 -13.18 -19.51
C VAL A 493 16.68 -12.70 -18.65
N THR A 494 15.72 -13.58 -18.46
CA THR A 494 14.52 -13.39 -17.64
C THR A 494 14.71 -14.10 -16.30
N PHE A 495 15.80 -13.77 -15.61
CA PHE A 495 15.95 -14.14 -14.21
C PHE A 495 14.88 -13.43 -13.37
N ALA A 496 14.66 -13.97 -12.16
CA ALA A 496 13.80 -13.45 -11.08
C ALA A 496 12.53 -12.66 -11.52
N GLN A 497 11.38 -13.31 -11.44
CA GLN A 497 10.10 -12.67 -11.77
C GLN A 497 9.75 -11.57 -10.74
N ASP A 498 8.86 -10.65 -11.11
CA ASP A 498 8.35 -9.65 -10.17
C ASP A 498 7.62 -10.38 -9.03
N GLY A 499 8.09 -10.17 -7.80
CA GLY A 499 7.57 -10.87 -6.63
C GLY A 499 6.26 -10.26 -6.12
N THR A 500 5.39 -11.10 -5.56
CA THR A 500 4.34 -10.60 -4.67
C THR A 500 4.96 -10.00 -3.41
N ILE A 501 4.33 -8.97 -2.83
CA ILE A 501 4.84 -8.31 -1.62
C ILE A 501 5.11 -9.34 -0.50
N LEU A 502 4.22 -10.32 -0.33
CA LEU A 502 4.40 -11.40 0.66
C LEU A 502 5.59 -12.32 0.33
N GLN A 503 5.82 -12.66 -0.93
CA GLN A 503 7.01 -13.43 -1.35
C GLN A 503 8.29 -12.63 -1.14
N LEU A 504 8.31 -11.33 -1.45
CA LEU A 504 9.48 -10.48 -1.23
C LEU A 504 9.79 -10.29 0.26
N ILE A 505 8.77 -10.18 1.12
CA ILE A 505 8.95 -10.26 2.58
C ILE A 505 9.58 -11.62 2.93
N GLN A 506 8.97 -12.74 2.53
CA GLN A 506 9.46 -14.09 2.83
C GLN A 506 10.90 -14.34 2.36
N GLN A 507 11.28 -13.82 1.19
CA GLN A 507 12.63 -13.91 0.65
C GLN A 507 13.61 -13.05 1.46
N ALA A 508 13.27 -11.80 1.76
CA ALA A 508 14.13 -10.87 2.49
C ALA A 508 14.22 -11.12 4.01
N THR A 509 13.43 -12.06 4.54
CA THR A 509 13.35 -12.35 5.98
C THR A 509 13.75 -13.79 6.29
N SER A 510 14.52 -14.01 7.36
CA SER A 510 14.67 -15.35 7.94
C SER A 510 13.95 -15.46 9.31
N GLY A 511 13.27 -16.57 9.53
CA GLY A 511 12.67 -16.92 10.83
C GLY A 511 11.58 -15.94 11.31
N PRO A 512 11.63 -15.44 12.57
CA PRO A 512 10.52 -14.68 13.16
C PRO A 512 10.31 -13.29 12.53
N CYS A 513 11.28 -12.78 11.75
CA CYS A 513 11.20 -11.45 11.15
C CYS A 513 10.04 -11.33 10.14
N THR A 514 9.77 -12.40 9.36
CA THR A 514 8.62 -12.51 8.45
C THR A 514 7.31 -12.22 9.17
N THR A 515 7.12 -12.88 10.31
CA THR A 515 5.91 -12.81 11.13
C THR A 515 5.77 -11.43 11.78
N ASN A 516 6.87 -10.82 12.23
CA ASN A 516 6.85 -9.50 12.84
C ASN A 516 6.46 -8.41 11.83
N VAL A 517 7.08 -8.36 10.65
CA VAL A 517 6.73 -7.39 9.59
C VAL A 517 5.29 -7.59 9.11
N TYR A 518 4.87 -8.85 8.90
CA TYR A 518 3.49 -9.16 8.56
C TYR A 518 2.50 -8.69 9.62
N ASN A 519 2.78 -8.96 10.91
CA ASN A 519 1.90 -8.57 12.02
C ASN A 519 1.77 -7.04 12.16
N GLU A 520 2.87 -6.29 12.00
CA GLU A 520 2.84 -4.83 12.01
C GLU A 520 2.02 -4.27 10.84
N ILE A 521 2.24 -4.77 9.61
CA ILE A 521 1.45 -4.36 8.44
C ILE A 521 -0.03 -4.74 8.63
N ALA A 522 -0.32 -5.93 9.13
CA ALA A 522 -1.69 -6.38 9.41
C ALA A 522 -2.36 -5.50 10.47
N GLN A 523 -1.63 -5.06 11.50
CA GLN A 523 -2.13 -4.12 12.51
C GLN A 523 -2.49 -2.78 11.86
N ARG A 524 -1.60 -2.22 11.03
CA ARG A 524 -1.87 -0.97 10.29
C ARG A 524 -3.05 -1.11 9.33
N CYS A 525 -3.19 -2.24 8.63
CA CYS A 525 -4.35 -2.53 7.79
C CYS A 525 -5.67 -2.51 8.58
N ARG A 526 -5.70 -3.06 9.80
CA ARG A 526 -6.88 -3.02 10.69
C ARG A 526 -7.16 -1.64 11.28
N GLU A 527 -6.16 -0.76 11.37
CA GLU A 527 -6.38 0.66 11.69
C GLU A 527 -7.04 1.42 10.54
N ILE A 528 -6.72 1.11 9.26
CA ILE A 528 -7.38 1.72 8.10
C ILE A 528 -8.83 1.21 7.97
N VAL A 529 -9.00 -0.12 8.02
CA VAL A 529 -10.29 -0.80 7.85
C VAL A 529 -10.48 -1.81 8.99
N PRO A 530 -11.09 -1.41 10.12
CA PRO A 530 -11.33 -2.33 11.24
C PRO A 530 -12.21 -3.50 10.84
N GLY A 531 -11.86 -4.69 11.33
CA GLY A 531 -12.50 -5.96 10.94
C GLY A 531 -11.88 -6.63 9.71
N SER A 532 -10.85 -6.05 9.08
CA SER A 532 -10.11 -6.71 7.99
C SER A 532 -9.49 -8.03 8.44
N THR A 533 -9.86 -9.10 7.74
CA THR A 533 -9.42 -10.46 8.02
C THR A 533 -7.99 -10.72 7.56
N ASP A 534 -7.35 -11.74 8.14
CA ASP A 534 -6.02 -12.19 7.71
C ASP A 534 -5.99 -12.59 6.22
N ALA A 535 -7.11 -13.14 5.72
CA ALA A 535 -7.26 -13.51 4.31
C ALA A 535 -7.29 -12.30 3.36
N GLU A 536 -8.01 -11.22 3.72
CA GLU A 536 -8.04 -9.98 2.94
C GLU A 536 -6.68 -9.28 2.93
N ILE A 537 -6.00 -9.25 4.07
CA ILE A 537 -4.66 -8.66 4.20
C ILE A 537 -3.64 -9.45 3.37
N ARG A 538 -3.66 -10.80 3.42
CA ARG A 538 -2.84 -11.64 2.54
C ARG A 538 -3.20 -11.45 1.06
N ALA A 539 -4.47 -11.31 0.70
CA ALA A 539 -4.87 -11.10 -0.69
C ALA A 539 -4.28 -9.78 -1.25
N VAL A 540 -4.30 -8.71 -0.46
CA VAL A 540 -3.65 -7.43 -0.80
C VAL A 540 -2.14 -7.60 -0.95
N LEU A 541 -1.47 -8.27 0.01
CA LEU A 541 -0.03 -8.55 -0.02
C LEU A 541 0.37 -9.62 -1.05
N SER A 542 -0.58 -10.29 -1.70
CA SER A 542 -0.33 -11.18 -2.85
C SER A 542 -0.23 -10.42 -4.18
N THR A 543 -0.25 -9.08 -4.14
CA THR A 543 -0.03 -8.24 -5.33
C THR A 543 1.45 -8.19 -5.69
N THR A 544 1.76 -8.31 -6.97
CA THR A 544 3.12 -8.17 -7.53
C THR A 544 3.59 -6.73 -7.52
N ILE A 545 4.85 -6.48 -7.12
CA ILE A 545 5.49 -5.16 -7.21
C ILE A 545 6.78 -5.25 -8.06
N PRO A 546 6.84 -4.59 -9.23
CA PRO A 546 8.07 -4.54 -10.02
C PRO A 546 9.12 -3.67 -9.31
N MET A 547 10.37 -3.72 -9.77
CA MET A 547 11.39 -2.76 -9.35
C MET A 547 11.10 -1.36 -9.89
N GLY A 548 11.66 -0.35 -9.21
CA GLY A 548 11.54 1.04 -9.63
C GLY A 548 12.27 1.38 -10.94
N LYS A 549 11.88 2.50 -11.55
CA LYS A 549 12.38 2.96 -12.86
C LYS A 549 13.12 4.27 -12.75
N ASN A 550 14.09 4.51 -13.63
CA ASN A 550 14.76 5.81 -13.77
C ASN A 550 15.31 6.37 -12.44
N LYS A 551 15.93 5.51 -11.62
CA LYS A 551 16.46 5.82 -10.27
C LYS A 551 15.39 6.28 -9.25
N LYS A 552 14.13 5.92 -9.44
CA LYS A 552 13.04 6.11 -8.47
C LYS A 552 12.46 4.76 -8.08
N PRO A 553 12.10 4.51 -6.81
CA PRO A 553 11.40 3.31 -6.42
C PRO A 553 10.01 3.25 -7.07
N GLU A 554 9.51 2.05 -7.34
CA GLU A 554 8.08 1.83 -7.57
C GLU A 554 7.38 1.89 -6.21
N VAL A 555 6.22 2.55 -6.12
CA VAL A 555 5.48 2.70 -4.86
C VAL A 555 4.02 2.33 -5.04
N LEU A 556 3.57 1.33 -4.30
CA LEU A 556 2.17 0.95 -4.15
C LEU A 556 1.62 1.44 -2.81
N TYR A 557 0.35 1.80 -2.78
CA TYR A 557 -0.36 2.31 -1.62
C TYR A 557 -1.45 1.35 -1.18
N ILE A 558 -1.32 0.74 0.01
CA ILE A 558 -2.42 0.02 0.65
C ILE A 558 -3.28 1.05 1.36
N SER A 559 -4.57 1.12 1.04
CA SER A 559 -5.50 2.11 1.57
C SER A 559 -6.95 1.60 1.52
N ARG A 560 -7.91 2.42 1.97
CA ARG A 560 -9.33 2.09 1.90
C ARG A 560 -9.88 2.31 0.48
N GLY A 561 -10.34 1.23 -0.16
CA GLY A 561 -11.00 1.26 -1.45
C GLY A 561 -12.40 1.89 -1.42
N THR A 562 -12.96 2.14 -2.60
CA THR A 562 -14.28 2.79 -2.77
C THR A 562 -15.46 1.97 -2.24
N ASN A 563 -15.32 0.64 -2.19
CA ASN A 563 -16.26 -0.27 -1.53
C ASN A 563 -16.11 -0.30 0.01
N GLY A 564 -15.13 0.43 0.56
CA GLY A 564 -14.84 0.50 1.98
C GLY A 564 -13.92 -0.60 2.52
N ALA A 565 -13.51 -1.58 1.70
CA ALA A 565 -12.55 -2.63 2.04
C ALA A 565 -11.10 -2.17 1.81
N LEU A 566 -10.11 -3.02 2.13
CA LEU A 566 -8.71 -2.75 1.78
C LEU A 566 -8.50 -2.90 0.25
N ALA A 567 -7.68 -2.02 -0.31
CA ALA A 567 -7.26 -2.04 -1.70
C ALA A 567 -5.78 -1.60 -1.82
N ILE A 568 -5.13 -1.98 -2.92
CA ILE A 568 -3.78 -1.55 -3.27
C ILE A 568 -3.77 -0.92 -4.66
N SER A 569 -2.98 0.14 -4.84
CA SER A 569 -2.92 0.94 -6.06
C SER A 569 -1.57 1.63 -6.21
N SER A 570 -1.10 1.84 -7.44
CA SER A 570 0.04 2.73 -7.73
C SER A 570 -0.35 4.21 -7.75
N ALA A 571 -1.65 4.53 -7.76
CA ALA A 571 -2.13 5.90 -7.65
C ALA A 571 -2.06 6.39 -6.20
N LYS A 572 -1.44 7.56 -5.98
CA LYS A 572 -1.41 8.26 -4.68
C LYS A 572 -2.84 8.40 -4.12
N PRO A 573 -3.10 8.03 -2.84
CA PRO A 573 -4.41 8.20 -2.24
C PRO A 573 -4.75 9.69 -2.08
N ALA A 574 -6.03 10.04 -2.02
CA ALA A 574 -6.48 11.44 -1.87
C ALA A 574 -6.01 12.10 -0.54
N SER A 575 -5.63 11.29 0.44
CA SER A 575 -5.07 11.66 1.74
C SER A 575 -3.54 11.80 1.75
N TYR A 576 -2.87 11.61 0.61
CA TYR A 576 -1.41 11.61 0.51
C TYR A 576 -0.79 12.98 0.83
N THR A 577 0.20 13.00 1.74
CA THR A 577 0.80 14.24 2.27
C THR A 577 2.31 14.37 2.04
N GLU A 578 2.95 13.42 1.36
CA GLU A 578 4.43 13.35 1.19
C GLU A 578 5.21 13.33 2.51
N MET A 579 4.55 13.00 3.64
CA MET A 579 5.21 12.80 4.91
C MET A 579 6.19 11.62 4.87
N THR A 580 7.28 11.75 5.62
CA THR A 580 8.20 10.65 5.93
C THR A 580 7.71 9.88 7.15
N PRO A 581 7.87 8.54 7.20
CA PRO A 581 7.50 7.77 8.39
C PRO A 581 8.28 8.26 9.63
N ASP A 582 7.56 8.56 10.69
CA ASP A 582 8.07 9.16 11.93
C ASP A 582 8.36 8.13 13.03
N GLY A 583 8.12 6.84 12.80
CA GLY A 583 8.56 5.76 13.68
C GLY A 583 10.09 5.57 13.69
N PRO A 584 10.59 4.61 14.50
CA PRO A 584 12.02 4.32 14.62
C PRO A 584 12.64 4.04 13.25
N ASP A 585 13.93 4.33 13.14
CA ASP A 585 14.68 4.03 11.92
C ASP A 585 14.60 2.51 11.60
N PRO A 586 14.53 2.10 10.32
CA PRO A 586 14.48 0.69 9.93
C PRO A 586 15.60 -0.19 10.52
N SER A 587 16.65 0.37 11.13
CA SER A 587 17.57 -0.35 12.03
C SER A 587 16.88 -1.14 13.16
N ALA A 588 15.66 -0.78 13.58
CA ALA A 588 14.97 -1.43 14.70
C ALA A 588 14.30 -2.78 14.33
N ILE A 589 13.86 -2.95 13.08
CA ILE A 589 13.34 -4.21 12.54
C ILE A 589 13.99 -4.43 11.16
N GLN A 590 15.32 -4.63 11.15
CA GLN A 590 16.01 -5.07 9.95
C GLN A 590 15.72 -6.54 9.71
N CYS A 591 14.76 -6.79 8.84
CA CYS A 591 14.67 -8.08 8.19
C CYS A 591 15.60 -8.07 6.98
N GLN A 592 16.72 -8.76 7.15
CA GLN A 592 17.69 -9.06 6.11
C GLN A 592 17.86 -10.58 6.04
N THR A 593 18.17 -11.09 4.86
CA THR A 593 18.66 -12.47 4.73
C THR A 593 20.01 -12.61 5.44
N VAL A 594 20.34 -13.84 5.83
CA VAL A 594 21.75 -14.21 5.98
C VAL A 594 22.45 -13.99 4.63
N ASP A 595 23.70 -13.54 4.63
CA ASP A 595 24.54 -13.43 3.41
C ASP A 595 24.44 -14.72 2.59
N TYR A 596 23.83 -14.66 1.40
CA TYR A 596 23.87 -15.75 0.43
C TYR A 596 25.03 -15.55 -0.54
N ILE A 597 25.63 -16.65 -0.99
CA ILE A 597 26.77 -16.61 -1.91
C ILE A 597 26.23 -16.31 -3.32
N ALA A 598 26.27 -15.04 -3.73
CA ALA A 598 25.77 -14.59 -5.01
C ALA A 598 26.50 -15.25 -6.20
N SER A 599 27.77 -15.66 -6.02
CA SER A 599 28.54 -16.37 -7.06
C SER A 599 27.93 -17.71 -7.47
N ASP A 600 27.17 -18.38 -6.59
CA ASP A 600 26.54 -19.68 -6.87
C ASP A 600 25.32 -19.55 -7.82
N PHE A 601 24.91 -18.32 -8.12
CA PHE A 601 23.86 -17.97 -9.08
C PHE A 601 24.39 -17.19 -10.30
N GLN A 602 25.60 -16.63 -10.22
CA GLN A 602 26.16 -15.73 -11.25
C GLN A 602 26.50 -16.44 -12.55
N VAL A 603 27.11 -17.62 -12.50
CA VAL A 603 27.25 -18.50 -13.66
C VAL A 603 27.08 -19.91 -13.14
N ASN A 604 26.30 -20.74 -13.83
CA ASN A 604 26.09 -22.14 -13.43
C ASN A 604 27.03 -23.04 -14.23
N THR A 605 27.94 -23.73 -13.55
CA THR A 605 29.22 -24.15 -14.16
C THR A 605 29.52 -25.65 -14.04
N LYS A 606 28.60 -26.42 -13.43
CA LYS A 606 28.92 -27.75 -12.93
C LYS A 606 28.17 -28.88 -13.63
N ALA A 607 28.58 -29.16 -14.86
CA ALA A 607 28.36 -30.48 -15.45
C ALA A 607 29.14 -31.54 -14.63
N SER A 608 28.47 -32.21 -13.69
CA SER A 608 29.01 -33.40 -13.00
C SER A 608 28.30 -34.65 -13.51
N PRO A 609 28.98 -35.52 -14.28
CA PRO A 609 28.44 -36.85 -14.57
C PRO A 609 28.17 -37.62 -13.27
N PRO A 610 27.06 -38.37 -13.16
CA PRO A 610 26.11 -38.74 -14.21
C PRO A 610 24.83 -37.89 -14.24
N GLU A 611 24.70 -36.83 -13.43
CA GLU A 611 23.42 -36.14 -13.23
C GLU A 611 23.20 -35.04 -14.28
N THR A 612 22.18 -35.26 -15.10
CA THR A 612 21.79 -34.40 -16.22
C THR A 612 21.26 -33.04 -15.77
N THR A 613 21.57 -31.99 -16.55
CA THR A 613 20.85 -30.69 -16.63
C THR A 613 21.01 -29.60 -15.55
N VAL A 614 22.20 -29.43 -14.93
CA VAL A 614 22.46 -28.26 -14.05
C VAL A 614 23.73 -27.49 -14.45
N GLY A 615 23.60 -26.64 -15.47
CA GLY A 615 24.62 -25.71 -15.96
C GLY A 615 23.98 -24.63 -16.83
N ASP A 616 24.66 -23.50 -17.03
CA ASP A 616 24.30 -22.53 -18.07
C ASP A 616 24.63 -23.17 -19.42
N THR A 617 23.65 -23.24 -20.32
CA THR A 617 23.72 -24.16 -21.48
C THR A 617 24.85 -23.71 -22.43
N GLY A 618 25.86 -24.56 -22.62
CA GLY A 618 27.06 -24.26 -23.42
C GLY A 618 28.32 -23.91 -22.62
N VAL A 619 28.28 -23.91 -21.29
CA VAL A 619 29.47 -23.72 -20.43
C VAL A 619 29.89 -25.07 -19.84
N TRP A 620 30.99 -25.65 -20.38
CA TRP A 620 31.44 -27.01 -20.03
C TRP A 620 32.34 -27.09 -18.79
N ASP A 621 33.11 -26.03 -18.53
CA ASP A 621 34.03 -25.91 -17.39
C ASP A 621 33.56 -24.82 -16.40
N ALA A 622 34.12 -24.85 -15.19
CA ALA A 622 34.13 -23.66 -14.34
C ALA A 622 34.81 -22.51 -15.11
N PRO A 623 34.08 -21.43 -15.50
CA PRO A 623 34.66 -20.32 -16.23
C PRO A 623 35.70 -19.57 -15.38
N PHE A 624 35.73 -19.82 -14.07
CA PHE A 624 36.73 -19.29 -13.16
C PHE A 624 37.28 -20.37 -12.20
N LEU A 625 38.60 -20.45 -12.07
CA LEU A 625 39.26 -21.22 -11.01
C LEU A 625 39.27 -20.46 -9.67
N VAL A 626 39.17 -19.13 -9.73
CA VAL A 626 39.04 -18.24 -8.58
C VAL A 626 37.82 -17.37 -8.81
N SER A 627 36.80 -17.54 -7.97
CA SER A 627 35.68 -16.60 -7.84
C SER A 627 35.80 -15.90 -6.50
N PRO A 628 35.72 -14.56 -6.42
CA PRO A 628 35.52 -13.89 -5.14
C PRO A 628 34.18 -14.34 -4.55
N GLN A 629 34.12 -14.46 -3.22
CA GLN A 629 32.87 -14.70 -2.51
C GLN A 629 32.05 -13.41 -2.50
N VAL A 630 31.29 -13.17 -3.57
CA VAL A 630 30.30 -12.11 -3.62
C VAL A 630 29.10 -12.53 -2.79
N LYS A 631 28.71 -11.69 -1.85
CA LYS A 631 27.63 -11.96 -0.91
C LYS A 631 26.47 -11.04 -1.20
N GLY A 632 25.28 -11.61 -1.36
CA GLY A 632 24.04 -10.84 -1.45
C GLY A 632 23.31 -10.82 -0.13
N HIS A 633 22.68 -9.69 0.16
CA HIS A 633 21.64 -9.59 1.17
C HIS A 633 20.39 -8.95 0.56
N ASP A 634 19.26 -9.63 0.75
CA ASP A 634 17.94 -9.12 0.42
C ASP A 634 17.34 -8.53 1.70
N SER A 635 16.65 -7.39 1.60
CA SER A 635 16.14 -6.66 2.76
C SER A 635 14.69 -6.19 2.58
N ALA A 636 13.93 -6.26 3.67
CA ALA A 636 12.57 -5.77 3.80
C ALA A 636 12.50 -4.82 5.00
N HIS A 637 12.74 -3.55 4.74
CA HIS A 637 12.79 -2.50 5.74
C HIS A 637 11.39 -1.96 6.05
N TRP A 638 10.80 -2.44 7.14
CA TRP A 638 9.58 -1.84 7.69
C TRP A 638 9.93 -0.64 8.57
N ARG A 639 9.39 0.53 8.22
CA ARG A 639 9.44 1.75 9.01
C ARG A 639 8.01 2.18 9.36
N PRO A 640 7.51 1.94 10.57
CA PRO A 640 6.18 2.34 10.97
C PRO A 640 6.05 3.87 11.07
N SER A 641 4.82 4.35 11.20
CA SER A 641 4.53 5.76 11.45
C SER A 641 3.32 5.91 12.37
N SER A 642 3.23 7.06 13.04
CA SER A 642 2.14 7.41 13.94
C SER A 642 0.76 7.39 13.26
N GLY A 643 0.66 7.58 11.94
CA GLY A 643 -0.63 7.82 11.27
C GLY A 643 -0.92 9.31 11.04
N ALA A 644 -0.04 10.21 11.51
CA ALA A 644 -0.11 11.63 11.15
C ALA A 644 0.12 11.83 9.64
N GLY A 645 -0.61 12.76 9.04
CA GLY A 645 -0.66 12.91 7.58
C GLY A 645 -1.33 11.72 6.88
N ASN A 646 -2.01 10.85 7.64
CA ASN A 646 -2.56 9.56 7.24
C ASN A 646 -1.53 8.47 6.85
N LEU A 647 -0.22 8.68 7.04
CA LEU A 647 0.79 7.65 6.78
C LEU A 647 0.96 6.71 7.98
N LEU A 648 0.73 5.41 7.80
CA LEU A 648 0.88 4.39 8.87
C LEU A 648 2.20 3.64 8.85
N GLY A 649 2.95 3.76 7.76
CA GLY A 649 4.29 3.18 7.64
C GLY A 649 4.72 2.99 6.18
N ARG A 650 5.98 2.65 6.00
CA ARG A 650 6.59 2.30 4.72
C ARG A 650 7.30 0.97 4.84
N LEU A 651 6.99 0.03 3.94
CA LEU A 651 7.84 -1.12 3.66
C LEU A 651 8.73 -0.76 2.46
N GLN A 652 10.05 -0.98 2.55
CA GLN A 652 10.97 -0.78 1.44
C GLN A 652 11.76 -2.07 1.17
N PHE A 653 11.73 -2.53 -0.07
CA PHE A 653 12.50 -3.66 -0.55
C PHE A 653 13.78 -3.18 -1.24
N SER A 654 14.92 -3.76 -0.83
CA SER A 654 16.17 -3.57 -1.55
C SER A 654 17.08 -4.81 -1.49
N GLN A 655 17.92 -4.93 -2.51
CA GLN A 655 18.99 -5.91 -2.61
C GLN A 655 20.33 -5.19 -2.65
N VAL A 656 21.32 -5.73 -1.97
CA VAL A 656 22.69 -5.22 -1.99
C VAL A 656 23.65 -6.39 -2.17
N LEU A 657 24.66 -6.21 -3.02
CA LEU A 657 25.80 -7.12 -3.10
C LEU A 657 27.03 -6.50 -2.45
N THR A 658 27.85 -7.34 -1.84
CA THR A 658 29.12 -6.97 -1.21
C THR A 658 30.22 -7.97 -1.59
N GLY A 659 31.48 -7.59 -1.37
CA GLY A 659 32.63 -8.36 -1.84
C GLY A 659 33.08 -7.89 -3.23
N GLY A 660 33.17 -8.83 -4.18
CA GLY A 660 33.80 -8.60 -5.49
C GLY A 660 35.28 -8.89 -5.47
N GLY A 661 35.93 -8.80 -6.63
CA GLY A 661 37.33 -9.18 -6.81
C GLY A 661 37.60 -9.80 -8.17
N ASP A 662 38.73 -10.52 -8.25
CA ASP A 662 39.25 -11.05 -9.50
C ASP A 662 38.65 -12.42 -9.83
N TYR A 663 37.91 -12.46 -10.94
CA TYR A 663 37.43 -13.67 -11.59
C TYR A 663 38.51 -14.11 -12.57
N CYS A 664 39.18 -15.23 -12.28
CA CYS A 664 40.31 -15.71 -13.06
C CYS A 664 39.91 -16.93 -13.89
N ALA A 665 40.08 -16.84 -15.21
CA ALA A 665 39.81 -17.94 -16.13
C ALA A 665 40.63 -19.20 -15.76
N PRO A 666 40.16 -20.42 -16.09
CA PRO A 666 41.05 -21.56 -16.13
C PRO A 666 42.25 -21.25 -17.06
N ASN A 667 43.46 -21.54 -16.58
CA ASN A 667 44.74 -21.17 -17.22
C ASN A 667 44.85 -21.61 -18.68
#